data_AF-A0A0G4EZP7-F1
#
_entry.id   AF-A0A0G4EZP7-F1
#
_cell.length_a   1.000
_cell.length_b   1.000
_cell.length_c   1.000
_cell.angle_alpha   90.00
_cell.angle_beta   90.00
_cell.angle_gamma   90.00
#
_symmetry.space_group_name_H-M   'P 1'
#
loop_
_entity.id
_entity.type
_entity.pdbx_description
1 polymer ?
#
loop_
_entity_poly.entity_id
_entity_poly.type
_entity_poly.pdbx_seq_one_letter_code
_entity_poly.pdbx_strand_id
1 'polypeptide(L)'
;MPEGAYAAHYNGVKSDDSEMTRVAETRPPTEAGEGDDGHMVGEARPLVGQIQRKSRLRTGMLMAGCIVLGAAVGSLVTYAVSTLSGSSMTIPSIPFTTPGGGERGVSSASVPPPVFSAVWSGEDRDRNVIFDELSPAEIKCVLAHVGKEMGVAAVYDPTDGLNYAEGPEAVALYHPLKSEALQYVDGLTDTPPPRYAKVTVVREGRSAPDLVEVKVGPIEGSRDEPSIPAGSPITQLTDDGHITYTRRPGQAVFNAREEWFVNRTLAELEEVLTESFGNVWPQFDSWDPKMGVVGGFLRADIQSTDASRISRTLLMWFPDEAHEEVAFVHPVPLSFRVNNTARDPKEWTAFDFKYCGQAGYQSAAALLAAYRKSTLSRCKYTFTSSLTWDMTRGGYRGQDEIKAMKEKATVARRLAENRRFEKECRMKYLMGSSTPTMRGTELFLQAGPKYLFGGQQVSGLGWDFFMTVRPSRGLDLRNLKFKGQRIAYELSFQASHADYAGEGHEQFFYADEDYTMSQWSANLIPGVDCPYDATYINFASWMQLWDPSKADWFVAACVFTHSSGSSIWRHTEPFLYRPSGLAAESLVVRQVATVGNYDYIMEVHFYPDGSAQVMTTLAGYMETHWYHPDFNPSGKAYSTIVHKNLAAPLHTHLTNWKVDLDVHGTQNRLEKTMSKVGYLDAQGTDQDGQLSAWPADVRSTNPLLAKASPPPSKYLKEALVTHEGAESQWTMDFHSPSVWRVVNAHATPIEGTENHPGYAIVPLTTNLQVLPKSHPFAKVARFADNHVTFTKRKDWECCSTSLYDMWVPSSPVHNSSLGFYVDDGDSLVDEDLVAWVTIGKEHITRSEDLPLIHNMGSAFYILPWNYFPYLPVMP
;
A
#
# COMPACT_ATOMS: atom_id res chain seq x y z
N MET A 1 26.25 -51.71 11.08
CA MET A 1 27.66 -52.12 11.30
C MET A 1 28.41 -51.97 9.99
N PRO A 2 29.71 -51.62 9.99
CA PRO A 2 30.44 -50.74 10.93
C PRO A 2 31.22 -49.61 10.17
N GLU A 3 31.44 -48.41 10.74
CA GLU A 3 32.60 -47.92 11.54
C GLU A 3 33.99 -47.83 10.86
N GLY A 4 34.78 -46.80 11.24
CA GLY A 4 36.21 -46.59 10.92
C GLY A 4 36.46 -45.33 10.06
N ALA A 5 37.08 -44.20 10.47
CA ALA A 5 38.07 -43.80 11.50
C ALA A 5 39.55 -43.79 11.05
N TYR A 6 40.33 -42.81 11.56
CA TYR A 6 41.76 -42.45 11.29
C TYR A 6 42.03 -41.70 9.96
N ALA A 7 42.69 -40.53 9.85
CA ALA A 7 43.71 -39.79 10.65
C ALA A 7 45.12 -40.42 10.63
N ALA A 8 46.27 -39.72 10.51
CA ALA A 8 46.60 -38.29 10.51
C ALA A 8 48.00 -38.04 9.86
N HIS A 9 48.43 -36.79 9.69
CA HIS A 9 49.79 -36.27 10.04
C HIS A 9 49.81 -34.73 9.82
N TYR A 10 49.84 -33.82 10.81
CA TYR A 10 50.77 -33.50 11.93
C TYR A 10 52.03 -32.67 11.60
N ASN A 11 52.01 -31.41 12.03
CA ASN A 11 52.99 -30.67 12.87
C ASN A 11 52.37 -29.27 13.13
N GLY A 12 52.25 -28.71 14.35
CA GLY A 12 52.96 -28.90 15.61
C GLY A 12 54.07 -27.83 15.76
N VAL A 13 54.25 -27.08 16.86
CA VAL A 13 53.72 -27.11 18.24
C VAL A 13 53.78 -25.70 18.88
N LYS A 14 52.85 -25.45 19.82
CA LYS A 14 52.79 -24.63 21.08
C LYS A 14 54.10 -24.01 21.66
N SER A 15 54.16 -23.19 22.73
CA SER A 15 53.41 -23.17 24.02
C SER A 15 53.71 -21.90 24.86
N ASP A 16 53.09 -21.59 26.02
CA ASP A 16 51.74 -21.79 26.64
C ASP A 16 51.70 -20.96 27.97
N ASP A 17 50.49 -20.72 28.52
CA ASP A 17 50.13 -20.63 29.98
C ASP A 17 50.32 -19.40 30.95
N SER A 18 49.30 -19.31 31.83
CA SER A 18 49.29 -18.94 33.27
C SER A 18 48.77 -17.56 33.77
N GLU A 19 48.14 -17.61 34.95
CA GLU A 19 47.41 -16.57 35.67
C GLU A 19 48.32 -15.57 36.41
N MET A 20 47.85 -14.35 36.73
CA MET A 20 47.71 -13.89 38.14
C MET A 20 47.18 -12.44 38.34
N THR A 21 46.25 -12.34 39.29
CA THR A 21 46.08 -11.33 40.36
C THR A 21 46.07 -9.79 40.13
N ARG A 22 45.04 -9.17 40.74
CA ARG A 22 44.84 -7.76 41.11
C ARG A 22 46.09 -6.92 41.44
N VAL A 23 46.04 -5.63 41.05
CA VAL A 23 46.43 -4.48 41.90
C VAL A 23 45.38 -3.38 41.75
N ALA A 24 45.10 -2.63 42.83
CA ALA A 24 44.27 -1.44 42.83
C ALA A 24 44.97 -0.35 43.66
N GLU A 25 45.01 0.90 43.18
CA GLU A 25 45.52 2.06 43.94
C GLU A 25 44.59 3.30 43.83
N THR A 26 43.82 3.48 44.90
CA THR A 26 43.61 4.74 45.68
C THR A 26 43.96 6.12 45.08
N ARG A 27 42.92 6.95 44.80
CA ARG A 27 42.41 8.13 45.58
C ARG A 27 43.33 8.80 46.67
N PRO A 28 43.06 10.03 47.21
CA PRO A 28 42.15 11.14 46.80
C PRO A 28 42.81 12.58 46.95
N PRO A 29 42.25 13.63 47.63
CA PRO A 29 41.48 14.77 47.06
C PRO A 29 41.99 16.18 47.45
N THR A 30 41.28 17.25 47.03
CA THR A 30 41.17 18.50 47.83
C THR A 30 39.92 19.35 47.51
N GLU A 31 39.34 19.91 48.58
CA GLU A 31 38.28 20.94 48.70
C GLU A 31 38.89 22.37 48.48
N ALA A 32 38.19 23.52 48.44
CA ALA A 32 36.80 23.99 48.29
C ALA A 32 36.83 25.51 47.98
N GLY A 33 35.69 26.16 47.68
CA GLY A 33 35.60 27.63 47.58
C GLY A 33 34.20 28.16 47.24
N GLU A 34 33.62 28.96 48.15
CA GLU A 34 32.31 29.63 48.04
C GLU A 34 32.42 31.02 47.36
N GLY A 35 31.30 31.62 46.91
CA GLY A 35 31.27 33.06 46.56
C GLY A 35 30.12 33.53 45.65
N ASP A 36 29.21 34.33 46.22
CA ASP A 36 27.96 34.91 45.68
C ASP A 36 28.00 35.86 44.45
N ASP A 37 26.78 36.09 43.92
CA ASP A 37 26.21 37.33 43.32
C ASP A 37 26.66 37.89 41.95
N GLY A 38 25.67 38.34 41.14
CA GLY A 38 25.93 39.34 40.07
C GLY A 38 25.07 39.40 38.78
N HIS A 39 23.76 39.65 38.88
CA HIS A 39 22.91 40.39 37.90
C HIS A 39 23.11 40.36 36.34
N MET A 40 22.00 40.01 35.66
CA MET A 40 21.26 40.79 34.62
C MET A 40 21.61 40.74 33.10
N VAL A 41 20.54 40.43 32.33
CA VAL A 41 20.14 40.95 30.99
C VAL A 41 20.89 40.44 29.72
N GLY A 42 20.10 39.98 28.74
CA GLY A 42 20.55 39.83 27.34
C GLY A 42 19.59 39.00 26.47
N GLU A 43 18.69 39.65 25.73
CA GLU A 43 17.83 39.00 24.73
C GLU A 43 18.63 38.50 23.51
N ALA A 44 18.17 37.44 22.85
CA ALA A 44 18.68 37.03 21.54
C ALA A 44 17.53 36.64 20.58
N ARG A 45 17.31 37.49 19.56
CA ARG A 45 16.57 37.15 18.33
C ARG A 45 17.47 37.40 17.11
N PRO A 46 17.22 36.71 15.97
CA PRO A 46 18.23 36.51 14.94
C PRO A 46 18.34 37.69 13.95
N LEU A 47 19.52 37.83 13.33
CA LEU A 47 19.82 38.86 12.35
C LEU A 47 20.04 38.28 10.95
N VAL A 48 19.25 38.76 10.00
CA VAL A 48 19.39 38.54 8.55
C VAL A 48 20.38 39.57 7.99
N GLY A 49 21.21 39.19 7.02
CA GLY A 49 22.11 40.15 6.34
C GLY A 49 22.74 39.67 5.04
N GLN A 50 22.20 40.13 3.90
CA GLN A 50 22.88 40.08 2.59
C GLN A 50 23.94 41.19 2.48
N ILE A 51 25.07 40.97 1.80
CA ILE A 51 25.86 42.03 1.14
C ILE A 51 26.43 41.56 -0.21
N GLN A 52 26.43 42.46 -1.21
CA GLN A 52 26.99 42.29 -2.56
C GLN A 52 28.43 42.85 -2.73
N ARG A 53 29.18 42.25 -3.67
CA ARG A 53 30.14 42.87 -4.65
C ARG A 53 31.23 43.86 -4.16
N LYS A 54 32.51 43.57 -4.45
CA LYS A 54 33.32 44.21 -5.56
C LYS A 54 34.84 43.86 -5.58
N SER A 55 35.32 43.40 -6.74
CA SER A 55 36.59 43.70 -7.45
C SER A 55 37.96 43.82 -6.71
N ARG A 56 39.01 43.16 -7.25
CA ARG A 56 40.08 43.79 -8.09
C ARG A 56 41.06 42.76 -8.72
N LEU A 57 41.69 43.15 -9.84
CA LEU A 57 42.63 42.36 -10.67
C LEU A 57 44.08 42.33 -10.15
N ARG A 58 44.89 41.37 -10.65
CA ARG A 58 46.22 41.67 -11.26
C ARG A 58 46.79 40.56 -12.17
N THR A 59 47.24 40.97 -13.38
CA THR A 59 48.33 40.42 -14.25
C THR A 59 48.40 38.92 -14.62
N GLY A 60 48.67 38.50 -15.88
CA GLY A 60 48.89 39.25 -17.14
C GLY A 60 49.38 38.38 -18.33
N MET A 61 49.35 38.94 -19.56
CA MET A 61 50.16 38.75 -20.79
C MET A 61 50.86 37.39 -21.15
N LEU A 62 51.15 37.00 -22.40
CA LEU A 62 50.75 37.33 -23.80
C LEU A 62 51.59 36.43 -24.75
N MET A 63 51.07 35.90 -25.87
CA MET A 63 51.73 35.47 -27.14
C MET A 63 50.70 34.59 -27.92
N ALA A 64 50.09 34.96 -29.06
CA ALA A 64 50.60 35.38 -30.38
C ALA A 64 50.92 34.20 -31.34
N GLY A 65 50.22 34.13 -32.47
CA GLY A 65 50.39 33.11 -33.52
C GLY A 65 49.33 33.20 -34.62
N CYS A 66 49.57 34.03 -35.64
CA CYS A 66 48.75 34.15 -36.86
C CYS A 66 49.63 33.99 -38.10
N ILE A 67 49.09 33.41 -39.19
CA ILE A 67 49.53 33.46 -40.61
C ILE A 67 48.54 32.58 -41.42
N VAL A 68 48.15 32.82 -42.69
CA VAL A 68 47.81 34.03 -43.47
C VAL A 68 47.11 33.56 -44.79
N LEU A 69 46.53 34.48 -45.58
CA LEU A 69 45.85 34.37 -46.91
C LEU A 69 46.38 33.29 -47.90
N GLY A 70 45.69 32.83 -48.96
CA GLY A 70 44.37 33.17 -49.57
C GLY A 70 44.35 32.91 -51.11
N ALA A 71 43.24 33.26 -51.81
CA ALA A 71 43.04 33.46 -53.27
C ALA A 71 42.39 32.39 -54.20
N ALA A 72 41.34 32.85 -54.92
CA ALA A 72 40.92 32.60 -56.33
C ALA A 72 40.42 31.23 -56.85
N VAL A 73 39.60 31.10 -57.93
CA VAL A 73 38.55 31.94 -58.62
C VAL A 73 37.76 31.02 -59.60
N GLY A 74 36.45 31.28 -59.82
CA GLY A 74 35.70 30.95 -61.07
C GLY A 74 34.66 29.81 -60.97
N SER A 75 33.48 29.83 -61.61
CA SER A 75 32.74 30.84 -62.41
C SER A 75 31.23 30.48 -62.34
N LEU A 76 30.24 31.35 -62.08
CA LEU A 76 29.66 32.44 -62.90
C LEU A 76 28.87 31.98 -64.16
N VAL A 77 27.52 31.96 -64.05
CA VAL A 77 26.54 32.20 -65.14
C VAL A 77 25.36 33.00 -64.55
N THR A 78 24.74 33.87 -65.35
CA THR A 78 23.86 35.00 -64.95
C THR A 78 22.52 34.97 -65.71
N TYR A 79 21.60 35.90 -65.38
CA TYR A 79 20.27 36.23 -65.97
C TYR A 79 19.04 35.59 -65.26
N ALA A 80 17.90 36.27 -65.07
CA ALA A 80 17.51 37.66 -65.40
C ALA A 80 16.50 38.24 -64.38
N VAL A 81 16.35 39.57 -64.35
CA VAL A 81 15.25 40.30 -63.67
C VAL A 81 14.23 40.75 -64.70
N SER A 82 12.93 40.60 -64.42
CA SER A 82 11.89 41.49 -64.94
C SER A 82 10.70 41.59 -63.96
N THR A 83 9.99 42.70 -64.03
CA THR A 83 9.01 43.17 -63.05
C THR A 83 7.57 43.08 -63.60
N LEU A 84 6.55 43.05 -62.73
CA LEU A 84 5.44 44.02 -62.76
C LEU A 84 4.50 43.94 -61.53
N SER A 85 4.09 45.14 -61.13
CA SER A 85 3.27 45.64 -60.02
C SER A 85 1.84 45.09 -59.81
N GLY A 86 1.33 45.29 -58.57
CA GLY A 86 -0.11 45.45 -58.23
C GLY A 86 -0.64 44.36 -57.28
N SER A 87 -1.26 44.63 -56.13
CA SER A 87 -1.92 45.87 -55.64
C SER A 87 -1.84 45.99 -54.11
N SER A 88 -2.03 47.21 -53.59
CA SER A 88 -2.05 47.50 -52.15
C SER A 88 -3.45 47.32 -51.52
N MET A 89 -3.49 47.08 -50.21
CA MET A 89 -4.64 47.49 -49.40
C MET A 89 -4.20 47.93 -48.00
N THR A 90 -4.68 49.09 -47.57
CA THR A 90 -4.23 49.84 -46.40
C THR A 90 -5.14 49.65 -45.18
N ILE A 91 -4.55 49.74 -43.99
CA ILE A 91 -5.23 49.73 -42.69
C ILE A 91 -5.80 51.12 -42.38
N PRO A 92 -7.07 51.25 -41.93
CA PRO A 92 -7.55 52.41 -41.20
C PRO A 92 -7.62 52.14 -39.68
N SER A 93 -7.09 53.07 -38.90
CA SER A 93 -7.28 53.19 -37.44
C SER A 93 -8.51 54.05 -37.11
N ILE A 94 -8.80 54.28 -35.80
CA ILE A 94 -9.79 55.21 -35.14
C ILE A 94 -10.76 54.44 -34.18
N PRO A 95 -11.07 54.90 -32.94
CA PRO A 95 -10.27 55.58 -31.91
C PRO A 95 -10.43 54.92 -30.50
N PHE A 96 -9.83 55.49 -29.45
CA PHE A 96 -10.11 55.13 -28.05
C PHE A 96 -11.33 55.91 -27.49
N THR A 97 -12.30 55.21 -26.89
CA THR A 97 -13.28 55.80 -25.94
C THR A 97 -13.70 54.77 -24.87
N THR A 98 -13.49 55.11 -23.60
CA THR A 98 -14.31 54.67 -22.45
C THR A 98 -15.46 55.68 -22.27
N PRO A 99 -16.59 55.39 -21.57
CA PRO A 99 -16.75 54.43 -20.45
C PRO A 99 -18.03 53.56 -20.48
N GLY A 100 -18.22 52.72 -19.45
CA GLY A 100 -19.50 52.09 -19.16
C GLY A 100 -19.37 50.82 -18.32
N GLY A 101 -19.71 50.90 -17.03
CA GLY A 101 -19.83 49.72 -16.18
C GLY A 101 -21.03 48.88 -16.61
N GLY A 102 -20.81 47.58 -16.78
CA GLY A 102 -21.86 46.61 -17.11
C GLY A 102 -21.37 45.21 -16.77
N GLU A 103 -21.96 44.62 -15.74
CA GLU A 103 -21.69 43.25 -15.32
C GLU A 103 -22.11 42.28 -16.43
N ARG A 104 -21.14 41.85 -17.25
CA ARG A 104 -21.32 40.65 -18.06
C ARG A 104 -21.08 39.46 -17.15
N GLY A 105 -22.16 38.94 -16.58
CA GLY A 105 -22.12 37.69 -15.82
C GLY A 105 -21.44 36.61 -16.66
N VAL A 106 -20.34 36.06 -16.12
CA VAL A 106 -19.75 34.84 -16.65
C VAL A 106 -20.81 33.76 -16.49
N SER A 107 -21.34 33.24 -17.59
CA SER A 107 -22.24 32.09 -17.52
C SER A 107 -21.46 30.94 -16.91
N SER A 108 -21.86 30.50 -15.71
CA SER A 108 -21.30 29.32 -15.08
C SER A 108 -21.46 28.14 -16.05
N ALA A 109 -20.36 27.70 -16.65
CA ALA A 109 -20.35 26.44 -17.37
C ALA A 109 -20.80 25.37 -16.39
N SER A 110 -21.95 24.76 -16.66
CA SER A 110 -22.55 23.82 -15.73
C SER A 110 -21.66 22.58 -15.65
N VAL A 111 -21.02 22.37 -14.50
CA VAL A 111 -20.27 21.14 -14.23
C VAL A 111 -21.17 19.94 -14.57
N PRO A 112 -20.71 19.01 -15.43
CA PRO A 112 -21.42 17.76 -15.70
C PRO A 112 -21.63 17.02 -14.37
N PRO A 113 -22.77 16.34 -14.15
CA PRO A 113 -22.90 15.48 -12.98
C PRO A 113 -21.83 14.36 -13.03
N PRO A 114 -21.40 13.82 -11.87
CA PRO A 114 -20.50 12.67 -11.86
C PRO A 114 -21.11 11.51 -12.63
N VAL A 115 -20.30 10.79 -13.42
CA VAL A 115 -20.75 9.59 -14.12
C VAL A 115 -20.59 8.42 -13.16
N PHE A 116 -21.57 8.24 -12.28
CA PHE A 116 -21.72 6.95 -11.60
C PHE A 116 -21.93 5.87 -12.65
N SER A 117 -21.29 4.71 -12.49
CA SER A 117 -21.51 3.60 -13.42
C SER A 117 -23.00 3.30 -13.51
N ALA A 118 -23.52 3.23 -14.75
CA ALA A 118 -24.87 2.76 -14.95
C ALA A 118 -24.96 1.33 -14.40
N VAL A 119 -26.03 1.02 -13.66
CA VAL A 119 -26.36 -0.37 -13.31
C VAL A 119 -26.36 -1.17 -14.61
N TRP A 120 -25.55 -2.23 -14.64
CA TRP A 120 -25.22 -3.02 -15.83
C TRP A 120 -26.46 -3.30 -16.68
N SER A 121 -26.45 -2.81 -17.93
CA SER A 121 -27.61 -2.86 -18.83
C SER A 121 -27.75 -4.19 -19.61
N GLY A 122 -27.12 -5.26 -19.14
CA GLY A 122 -27.41 -6.64 -19.59
C GLY A 122 -26.83 -7.11 -20.92
N GLU A 123 -26.43 -6.20 -21.83
CA GLU A 123 -26.32 -6.56 -23.26
C GLU A 123 -24.90 -6.74 -23.83
N ASP A 124 -23.83 -6.29 -23.16
CA ASP A 124 -22.46 -6.56 -23.63
C ASP A 124 -21.92 -7.88 -23.08
N ARG A 125 -21.62 -8.81 -24.00
CA ARG A 125 -21.04 -10.14 -23.75
C ARG A 125 -19.53 -10.06 -23.45
N ASP A 126 -19.13 -9.25 -22.47
CA ASP A 126 -17.75 -9.24 -22.03
C ASP A 126 -17.40 -10.56 -21.33
N ARG A 127 -16.44 -11.29 -21.90
CA ARG A 127 -15.95 -12.57 -21.39
C ARG A 127 -15.19 -12.41 -20.07
N ASN A 128 -14.72 -11.21 -19.73
CA ASN A 128 -14.00 -10.97 -18.48
C ASN A 128 -14.90 -10.94 -17.23
N VAL A 129 -16.24 -10.92 -17.39
CA VAL A 129 -17.20 -10.95 -16.26
C VAL A 129 -17.05 -12.18 -15.34
N ILE A 130 -16.34 -13.22 -15.79
CA ILE A 130 -15.97 -14.38 -14.96
C ILE A 130 -15.09 -14.02 -13.75
N PHE A 131 -14.44 -12.85 -13.77
CA PHE A 131 -13.61 -12.32 -12.69
C PHE A 131 -14.36 -11.34 -11.77
N ASP A 132 -15.61 -11.02 -12.07
CA ASP A 132 -16.41 -10.06 -11.31
C ASP A 132 -16.79 -10.64 -9.93
N GLU A 133 -16.46 -9.97 -8.84
CA GLU A 133 -16.75 -10.44 -7.48
C GLU A 133 -18.25 -10.70 -7.22
N LEU A 134 -18.58 -11.34 -6.11
CA LEU A 134 -19.98 -11.75 -5.85
C LEU A 134 -20.89 -10.53 -5.63
N SER A 135 -22.07 -10.52 -6.28
CA SER A 135 -23.10 -9.52 -6.02
C SER A 135 -23.73 -9.70 -4.63
N PRO A 136 -24.42 -8.67 -4.09
CA PRO A 136 -25.15 -8.80 -2.83
C PRO A 136 -26.23 -9.89 -2.82
N ALA A 137 -26.81 -10.25 -3.97
CA ALA A 137 -27.78 -11.34 -4.08
C ALA A 137 -27.08 -12.70 -4.16
N GLU A 138 -25.95 -12.80 -4.87
CA GLU A 138 -25.13 -14.01 -4.96
C GLU A 138 -24.60 -14.39 -3.56
N ILE A 139 -24.11 -13.41 -2.81
CA ILE A 139 -23.69 -13.56 -1.41
C ILE A 139 -24.85 -14.15 -0.58
N LYS A 140 -26.04 -13.54 -0.60
CA LYS A 140 -27.20 -14.02 0.18
C LYS A 140 -27.63 -15.43 -0.20
N CYS A 141 -27.59 -15.78 -1.49
CA CYS A 141 -27.88 -17.13 -1.97
C CYS A 141 -26.85 -18.16 -1.47
N VAL A 142 -25.56 -17.83 -1.53
CA VAL A 142 -24.46 -18.68 -1.04
C VAL A 142 -24.59 -18.94 0.46
N LEU A 143 -24.84 -17.91 1.27
CA LEU A 143 -24.94 -18.03 2.73
C LEU A 143 -26.16 -18.86 3.15
N ALA A 144 -27.30 -18.69 2.45
CA ALA A 144 -28.49 -19.50 2.68
C ALA A 144 -28.24 -21.00 2.37
N HIS A 145 -27.47 -21.31 1.31
CA HIS A 145 -27.07 -22.68 0.98
C HIS A 145 -26.10 -23.25 2.02
N VAL A 146 -25.10 -22.47 2.44
CA VAL A 146 -24.14 -22.87 3.50
C VAL A 146 -24.85 -23.19 4.81
N GLY A 147 -25.71 -22.31 5.31
CA GLY A 147 -26.42 -22.55 6.56
C GLY A 147 -27.32 -23.78 6.49
N LYS A 148 -27.99 -24.02 5.35
CA LYS A 148 -28.83 -25.19 5.14
C LYS A 148 -28.06 -26.51 5.07
N GLU A 149 -27.00 -26.58 4.26
CA GLU A 149 -26.29 -27.85 4.00
C GLU A 149 -25.23 -28.17 5.06
N MET A 150 -24.64 -27.16 5.73
CA MET A 150 -23.71 -27.37 6.85
C MET A 150 -24.37 -27.36 8.23
N GLY A 151 -25.63 -26.94 8.33
CA GLY A 151 -26.37 -26.86 9.61
C GLY A 151 -25.93 -25.72 10.53
N VAL A 152 -25.31 -24.67 9.97
CA VAL A 152 -24.81 -23.48 10.69
C VAL A 152 -25.75 -22.28 10.51
N ALA A 153 -25.55 -21.20 11.26
CA ALA A 153 -26.33 -19.98 11.05
C ALA A 153 -26.00 -19.36 9.68
N ALA A 154 -27.03 -18.96 8.91
CA ALA A 154 -26.87 -18.26 7.62
C ALA A 154 -26.81 -16.73 7.75
N VAL A 155 -27.12 -16.21 8.94
CA VAL A 155 -27.27 -14.79 9.29
C VAL A 155 -26.61 -14.59 10.65
N TYR A 156 -25.84 -13.52 10.81
CA TYR A 156 -25.35 -13.14 12.13
C TYR A 156 -26.40 -12.31 12.90
N ASP A 157 -26.79 -12.77 14.08
CA ASP A 157 -27.62 -12.00 15.02
C ASP A 157 -26.73 -11.31 16.08
N PRO A 158 -26.50 -9.98 15.97
CA PRO A 158 -25.73 -9.24 16.97
C PRO A 158 -26.42 -9.14 18.34
N THR A 159 -27.69 -9.56 18.48
CA THR A 159 -28.38 -9.59 19.77
C THR A 159 -28.09 -10.83 20.61
N ASP A 160 -27.43 -11.86 20.04
CA ASP A 160 -27.04 -13.09 20.76
C ASP A 160 -25.86 -12.89 21.75
N GLY A 161 -25.20 -11.73 21.69
CA GLY A 161 -24.25 -11.26 22.71
C GLY A 161 -23.04 -12.18 22.93
N LEU A 162 -23.02 -12.87 24.07
CA LEU A 162 -21.92 -13.78 24.45
C LEU A 162 -22.10 -15.21 23.91
N ASN A 163 -23.18 -15.50 23.19
CA ASN A 163 -23.49 -16.84 22.71
C ASN A 163 -22.56 -17.27 21.55
N TYR A 164 -22.50 -18.59 21.33
CA TYR A 164 -21.69 -19.20 20.28
C TYR A 164 -22.38 -19.09 18.92
N ALA A 165 -21.67 -18.55 17.94
CA ALA A 165 -22.16 -18.36 16.58
C ALA A 165 -21.32 -19.22 15.62
N GLU A 166 -21.84 -20.40 15.25
CA GLU A 166 -21.31 -21.15 14.11
C GLU A 166 -21.90 -20.59 12.82
N GLY A 167 -21.06 -20.23 11.85
CA GLY A 167 -21.54 -19.56 10.65
C GLY A 167 -20.44 -19.04 9.72
N PRO A 168 -20.85 -18.41 8.61
CA PRO A 168 -19.95 -17.84 7.63
C PRO A 168 -19.27 -16.56 8.14
N GLU A 169 -17.96 -16.70 8.31
CA GLU A 169 -16.90 -15.69 8.31
C GLU A 169 -16.97 -14.65 7.18
N ALA A 170 -16.30 -15.01 6.10
CA ALA A 170 -16.07 -14.17 4.95
C ALA A 170 -16.54 -14.90 3.69
N VAL A 171 -16.92 -14.14 2.68
CA VAL A 171 -17.43 -14.65 1.41
C VAL A 171 -16.89 -13.81 0.25
N ALA A 172 -16.33 -14.48 -0.75
CA ALA A 172 -15.73 -13.89 -1.95
C ALA A 172 -15.83 -14.85 -3.14
N LEU A 173 -15.56 -14.37 -4.35
CA LEU A 173 -15.47 -15.20 -5.54
C LEU A 173 -14.31 -16.20 -5.43
N TYR A 174 -14.62 -17.50 -5.58
CA TYR A 174 -13.61 -18.50 -5.87
C TYR A 174 -13.28 -18.40 -7.37
N HIS A 175 -12.15 -17.77 -7.69
CA HIS A 175 -11.78 -17.51 -9.08
C HIS A 175 -11.59 -18.81 -9.87
N PRO A 176 -11.92 -18.81 -11.17
CA PRO A 176 -11.65 -19.95 -12.04
C PRO A 176 -10.15 -20.18 -12.20
N LEU A 177 -9.79 -21.42 -12.54
CA LEU A 177 -8.40 -21.78 -12.86
C LEU A 177 -7.93 -20.94 -14.07
N LYS A 178 -6.68 -20.45 -14.08
CA LYS A 178 -6.16 -19.60 -15.19
C LYS A 178 -6.28 -20.32 -16.53
N SER A 179 -6.05 -21.62 -16.58
CA SER A 179 -6.18 -22.44 -17.79
C SER A 179 -7.61 -22.50 -18.36
N GLU A 180 -8.64 -22.52 -17.50
CA GLU A 180 -10.05 -22.48 -17.90
C GLU A 180 -10.48 -21.06 -18.28
N ALA A 181 -10.04 -20.07 -17.49
CA ALA A 181 -10.29 -18.66 -17.73
C ALA A 181 -9.72 -18.21 -19.07
N LEU A 182 -8.46 -18.53 -19.37
CA LEU A 182 -7.78 -18.22 -20.64
C LEU A 182 -8.53 -18.81 -21.84
N GLN A 183 -8.93 -20.08 -21.78
CA GLN A 183 -9.75 -20.70 -22.85
C GLN A 183 -11.02 -19.89 -23.14
N TYR A 184 -11.68 -19.38 -22.09
CA TYR A 184 -12.88 -18.58 -22.27
C TYR A 184 -12.59 -17.15 -22.76
N VAL A 185 -11.68 -16.40 -22.12
CA VAL A 185 -11.43 -14.98 -22.45
C VAL A 185 -10.67 -14.77 -23.75
N ASP A 186 -9.95 -15.79 -24.25
CA ASP A 186 -9.35 -15.78 -25.59
C ASP A 186 -10.25 -16.40 -26.67
N GLY A 187 -11.50 -16.75 -26.33
CA GLY A 187 -12.50 -17.20 -27.30
C GLY A 187 -12.29 -18.61 -27.85
N LEU A 188 -11.50 -19.44 -27.17
CA LEU A 188 -11.27 -20.85 -27.52
C LEU A 188 -12.46 -21.75 -27.14
N THR A 189 -13.30 -21.29 -26.19
CA THR A 189 -14.60 -21.88 -25.84
C THR A 189 -15.66 -20.79 -25.63
N ASP A 190 -16.91 -21.09 -25.96
CA ASP A 190 -18.07 -20.23 -25.65
C ASP A 190 -18.69 -20.53 -24.27
N THR A 191 -18.25 -21.60 -23.61
CA THR A 191 -18.73 -21.99 -22.27
C THR A 191 -17.87 -21.30 -21.21
N PRO A 192 -18.44 -20.44 -20.34
CA PRO A 192 -17.70 -19.86 -19.23
C PRO A 192 -17.34 -20.94 -18.18
N PRO A 193 -16.22 -20.78 -17.44
CA PRO A 193 -15.96 -21.60 -16.27
C PRO A 193 -17.10 -21.47 -15.24
N PRO A 194 -17.50 -22.56 -14.54
CA PRO A 194 -18.59 -22.48 -13.58
C PRO A 194 -18.23 -21.56 -12.41
N ARG A 195 -19.19 -20.74 -11.97
CA ARG A 195 -19.00 -19.72 -10.95
C ARG A 195 -19.18 -20.30 -9.55
N TYR A 196 -18.23 -20.06 -8.65
CA TYR A 196 -18.24 -20.58 -7.26
C TYR A 196 -17.90 -19.47 -6.27
N ALA A 197 -18.41 -19.57 -5.04
CA ALA A 197 -17.97 -18.77 -3.92
C ALA A 197 -16.93 -19.53 -3.07
N LYS A 198 -15.99 -18.79 -2.48
CA LYS A 198 -15.19 -19.23 -1.33
C LYS A 198 -15.85 -18.66 -0.07
N VAL A 199 -16.13 -19.51 0.91
CA VAL A 199 -16.69 -19.12 2.20
C VAL A 199 -15.80 -19.64 3.32
N THR A 200 -15.38 -18.76 4.22
CA THR A 200 -14.74 -19.15 5.49
C THR A 200 -15.84 -19.40 6.52
N VAL A 201 -15.84 -20.54 7.20
CA VAL A 201 -16.88 -20.93 8.17
C VAL A 201 -16.23 -21.23 9.52
N VAL A 202 -16.74 -20.60 10.57
CA VAL A 202 -16.32 -20.81 11.97
C VAL A 202 -17.15 -21.93 12.60
N ARG A 203 -16.48 -22.92 13.20
CA ARG A 203 -17.12 -24.13 13.76
C ARG A 203 -16.85 -24.27 15.27
N GLU A 204 -17.39 -23.33 16.04
CA GLU A 204 -17.12 -23.17 17.49
C GLU A 204 -17.68 -24.30 18.38
N GLY A 205 -18.76 -24.97 17.96
CA GLY A 205 -19.48 -26.00 18.70
C GLY A 205 -18.84 -27.40 18.66
N ARG A 206 -17.80 -27.60 17.83
CA ARG A 206 -17.05 -28.87 17.74
C ARG A 206 -16.28 -29.17 19.03
N SER A 207 -15.89 -30.43 19.25
CA SER A 207 -14.99 -30.78 20.37
C SER A 207 -13.65 -30.04 20.27
N ALA A 208 -13.07 -30.00 19.07
CA ALA A 208 -11.95 -29.15 18.68
C ALA A 208 -12.46 -28.08 17.67
N PRO A 209 -12.57 -26.80 18.07
CA PRO A 209 -12.97 -25.71 17.19
C PRO A 209 -11.93 -25.39 16.14
N ASP A 210 -12.40 -24.99 14.97
CA ASP A 210 -11.58 -24.57 13.85
C ASP A 210 -12.32 -23.60 12.95
N LEU A 211 -11.60 -23.10 11.95
CA LEU A 211 -12.17 -22.46 10.77
C LEU A 211 -11.90 -23.38 9.58
N VAL A 212 -12.81 -23.38 8.60
CA VAL A 212 -12.57 -24.02 7.30
C VAL A 212 -12.97 -23.11 6.17
N GLU A 213 -12.19 -23.17 5.10
CA GLU A 213 -12.61 -22.62 3.81
C GLU A 213 -13.36 -23.68 3.02
N VAL A 214 -14.48 -23.30 2.42
CA VAL A 214 -15.30 -24.17 1.58
C VAL A 214 -15.62 -23.49 0.25
N LYS A 215 -15.66 -24.28 -0.82
CA LYS A 215 -16.13 -23.88 -2.15
C LYS A 215 -17.61 -24.24 -2.30
N VAL A 216 -18.41 -23.25 -2.68
CA VAL A 216 -19.88 -23.32 -2.73
C VAL A 216 -20.36 -22.98 -4.14
N GLY A 217 -21.22 -23.83 -4.71
CA GLY A 217 -21.78 -23.65 -6.05
C GLY A 217 -21.95 -24.98 -6.80
N PRO A 218 -22.12 -24.96 -8.14
CA PRO A 218 -22.09 -23.76 -8.98
C PRO A 218 -23.21 -22.77 -8.67
N ILE A 219 -22.94 -21.49 -8.87
CA ILE A 219 -23.93 -20.41 -8.82
C ILE A 219 -24.47 -20.24 -10.24
N GLU A 220 -25.79 -20.36 -10.38
CA GLU A 220 -26.54 -20.30 -11.63
C GLU A 220 -27.56 -19.16 -11.61
N GLY A 221 -28.05 -18.74 -12.78
CA GLY A 221 -29.01 -17.65 -12.92
C GLY A 221 -28.37 -16.30 -13.24
N SER A 222 -29.06 -15.21 -12.94
CA SER A 222 -28.52 -13.85 -13.10
C SER A 222 -27.88 -13.36 -11.79
N ARG A 223 -27.15 -12.26 -11.81
CA ARG A 223 -26.55 -11.69 -10.58
C ARG A 223 -27.57 -11.07 -9.63
N ASP A 224 -28.77 -10.75 -10.11
CA ASP A 224 -29.89 -10.22 -9.30
C ASP A 224 -30.84 -11.33 -8.84
N GLU A 225 -30.96 -12.40 -9.63
CA GLU A 225 -31.74 -13.61 -9.34
C GLU A 225 -30.86 -14.88 -9.41
N PRO A 226 -29.87 -15.02 -8.50
CA PRO A 226 -29.00 -16.19 -8.45
C PRO A 226 -29.66 -17.36 -7.74
N SER A 227 -29.19 -18.56 -8.06
CA SER A 227 -29.62 -19.82 -7.46
C SER A 227 -28.45 -20.79 -7.37
N ILE A 228 -28.54 -21.74 -6.44
CA ILE A 228 -27.64 -22.90 -6.36
C ILE A 228 -28.52 -24.14 -6.49
N PRO A 229 -28.22 -25.08 -7.41
CA PRO A 229 -29.04 -26.28 -7.58
C PRO A 229 -29.18 -27.10 -6.28
N ALA A 230 -30.37 -27.66 -6.06
CA ALA A 230 -30.64 -28.46 -4.87
C ALA A 230 -29.76 -29.72 -4.84
N GLY A 231 -29.01 -29.92 -3.76
CA GLY A 231 -28.04 -31.00 -3.62
C GLY A 231 -26.65 -30.70 -4.18
N SER A 232 -26.37 -29.48 -4.64
CA SER A 232 -25.01 -29.04 -4.97
C SER A 232 -24.08 -29.16 -3.76
N PRO A 233 -22.99 -29.96 -3.83
CA PRO A 233 -22.14 -30.24 -2.69
C PRO A 233 -21.27 -29.04 -2.32
N ILE A 234 -21.10 -28.83 -1.02
CA ILE A 234 -20.08 -27.92 -0.49
C ILE A 234 -18.76 -28.70 -0.44
N THR A 235 -17.74 -28.18 -1.13
CA THR A 235 -16.42 -28.82 -1.19
C THR A 235 -15.48 -28.14 -0.20
N GLN A 236 -15.03 -28.85 0.83
CA GLN A 236 -14.05 -28.33 1.78
C GLN A 236 -12.68 -28.14 1.09
N LEU A 237 -12.04 -26.98 1.29
CA LEU A 237 -10.77 -26.58 0.68
C LEU A 237 -9.57 -26.75 1.63
N THR A 238 -9.82 -26.68 2.94
CA THR A 238 -8.81 -26.80 4.01
C THR A 238 -9.15 -27.95 4.93
N ASP A 239 -8.18 -28.76 5.32
CA ASP A 239 -8.40 -29.87 6.27
C ASP A 239 -8.95 -29.39 7.63
N ASP A 240 -9.66 -30.28 8.31
CA ASP A 240 -10.15 -30.04 9.68
C ASP A 240 -8.98 -29.72 10.63
N GLY A 241 -9.13 -28.67 11.42
CA GLY A 241 -8.08 -28.18 12.34
C GLY A 241 -6.88 -27.50 11.67
N HIS A 242 -6.83 -27.40 10.33
CA HIS A 242 -5.73 -26.73 9.63
C HIS A 242 -5.65 -25.23 9.96
N ILE A 243 -6.80 -24.55 10.00
CA ILE A 243 -6.93 -23.19 10.53
C ILE A 243 -7.45 -23.30 11.96
N THR A 244 -6.55 -23.19 12.93
CA THR A 244 -6.83 -23.31 14.36
C THR A 244 -7.70 -22.14 14.86
N TYR A 245 -8.60 -22.39 15.82
CA TYR A 245 -9.52 -21.37 16.35
C TYR A 245 -8.82 -20.19 17.06
N THR A 246 -7.54 -20.32 17.40
CA THR A 246 -6.70 -19.22 17.89
C THR A 246 -6.42 -18.17 16.80
N ARG A 247 -6.52 -18.54 15.51
CA ARG A 247 -6.30 -17.70 14.32
C ARG A 247 -7.53 -16.94 13.80
N ARG A 248 -8.70 -17.12 14.41
CA ARG A 248 -9.95 -16.46 13.98
C ARG A 248 -9.76 -14.93 13.82
N PRO A 249 -10.24 -14.29 12.74
CA PRO A 249 -10.13 -12.84 12.59
C PRO A 249 -10.92 -12.05 13.65
N GLY A 250 -10.81 -10.72 13.60
CA GLY A 250 -11.58 -9.80 14.45
C GLY A 250 -13.03 -9.58 13.97
N GLN A 251 -13.98 -10.41 14.41
CA GLN A 251 -15.42 -10.25 14.14
C GLN A 251 -16.13 -9.25 15.05
N ALA A 252 -17.33 -8.80 14.66
CA ALA A 252 -18.28 -8.17 15.58
C ALA A 252 -18.72 -9.05 16.77
N VAL A 253 -18.81 -10.38 16.63
CA VAL A 253 -19.02 -11.28 17.79
C VAL A 253 -17.87 -11.16 18.76
N PHE A 254 -16.63 -11.19 18.25
CA PHE A 254 -15.45 -11.08 19.09
C PHE A 254 -15.36 -9.69 19.70
N ASN A 255 -15.66 -8.61 18.96
CA ASN A 255 -15.75 -7.26 19.51
C ASN A 255 -16.74 -7.18 20.68
N ALA A 256 -17.94 -7.77 20.58
CA ALA A 256 -18.91 -7.79 21.69
C ALA A 256 -18.43 -8.61 22.91
N ARG A 257 -17.77 -9.77 22.69
CA ARG A 257 -17.18 -10.59 23.76
C ARG A 257 -15.97 -9.92 24.42
N GLU A 258 -15.14 -9.26 23.61
CA GLU A 258 -13.95 -8.51 24.01
C GLU A 258 -14.31 -7.26 24.78
N GLU A 259 -15.26 -6.45 24.28
CA GLU A 259 -15.81 -5.30 24.97
C GLU A 259 -16.42 -5.71 26.32
N TRP A 260 -17.24 -6.77 26.37
CA TRP A 260 -17.79 -7.27 27.63
C TRP A 260 -16.69 -7.65 28.64
N PHE A 261 -15.66 -8.37 28.19
CA PHE A 261 -14.57 -8.82 29.06
C PHE A 261 -13.70 -7.65 29.53
N VAL A 262 -13.38 -6.71 28.64
CA VAL A 262 -12.62 -5.49 28.96
C VAL A 262 -13.42 -4.61 29.93
N ASN A 263 -14.70 -4.34 29.66
CA ASN A 263 -15.55 -3.53 30.54
C ASN A 263 -15.69 -4.16 31.94
N ARG A 264 -15.89 -5.48 32.02
CA ARG A 264 -15.87 -6.23 33.29
C ARG A 264 -14.53 -6.06 34.03
N THR A 265 -13.41 -6.15 33.32
CA THR A 265 -12.06 -6.01 33.89
C THR A 265 -11.81 -4.58 34.40
N LEU A 266 -12.26 -3.57 33.64
CA LEU A 266 -12.14 -2.16 34.01
C LEU A 266 -13.02 -1.78 35.21
N ALA A 267 -14.15 -2.46 35.44
CA ALA A 267 -14.99 -2.26 36.62
C ALA A 267 -14.29 -2.57 37.95
N GLU A 268 -13.32 -3.49 37.97
CA GLU A 268 -12.46 -3.70 39.16
C GLU A 268 -11.54 -2.49 39.46
N LEU A 269 -11.41 -1.55 38.53
CA LEU A 269 -10.50 -0.41 38.59
C LEU A 269 -11.22 0.95 38.63
N GLU A 270 -12.55 1.02 38.77
CA GLU A 270 -13.32 2.28 38.71
C GLU A 270 -12.72 3.42 39.55
N GLU A 271 -12.29 3.15 40.78
CA GLU A 271 -11.59 4.10 41.66
C GLU A 271 -10.33 4.68 41.00
N VAL A 272 -9.45 3.81 40.50
CA VAL A 272 -8.18 4.18 39.85
C VAL A 272 -8.44 5.00 38.59
N LEU A 273 -9.40 4.57 37.78
CA LEU A 273 -9.68 5.13 36.46
C LEU A 273 -10.39 6.49 36.56
N THR A 274 -11.34 6.63 37.48
CA THR A 274 -12.08 7.87 37.69
C THR A 274 -11.20 8.94 38.36
N GLU A 275 -10.38 8.57 39.37
CA GLU A 275 -9.44 9.52 39.99
C GLU A 275 -8.35 10.03 39.02
N SER A 276 -7.87 9.15 38.12
CA SER A 276 -6.73 9.44 37.25
C SER A 276 -7.13 10.07 35.92
N PHE A 277 -8.26 9.65 35.34
CA PHE A 277 -8.67 9.97 33.97
C PHE A 277 -10.03 10.68 33.87
N GLY A 278 -10.77 10.76 34.98
CA GLY A 278 -12.07 11.41 35.05
C GLY A 278 -13.23 10.53 34.60
N ASN A 279 -14.41 11.12 34.55
CA ASN A 279 -15.70 10.45 34.32
C ASN A 279 -15.95 10.18 32.83
N VAL A 280 -15.04 9.49 32.16
CA VAL A 280 -15.02 9.26 30.70
C VAL A 280 -15.37 7.82 30.29
N TRP A 281 -15.80 7.00 31.25
CA TRP A 281 -15.90 5.55 31.13
C TRP A 281 -17.37 5.11 31.04
N PRO A 282 -17.90 4.79 29.84
CA PRO A 282 -19.34 4.60 29.63
C PRO A 282 -19.97 3.45 30.43
N GLN A 283 -19.14 2.52 30.93
CA GLN A 283 -19.54 1.38 31.74
C GLN A 283 -19.67 1.68 33.25
N PHE A 284 -19.41 2.91 33.71
CA PHE A 284 -19.53 3.32 35.11
C PHE A 284 -20.72 4.27 35.33
N ASP A 285 -21.42 4.12 36.47
CA ASP A 285 -22.52 5.02 36.90
C ASP A 285 -22.08 6.49 37.02
N SER A 286 -20.77 6.72 37.15
CA SER A 286 -20.17 8.05 37.27
C SER A 286 -19.97 8.79 35.94
N TRP A 287 -20.13 8.14 34.79
CA TRP A 287 -19.86 8.71 33.45
C TRP A 287 -20.62 10.03 33.18
N ASP A 288 -19.90 11.03 32.67
CA ASP A 288 -20.49 12.23 32.06
C ASP A 288 -20.17 12.25 30.56
N PRO A 289 -21.15 12.02 29.67
CA PRO A 289 -20.95 12.07 28.22
C PRO A 289 -20.32 13.38 27.71
N LYS A 290 -20.39 14.49 28.45
CA LYS A 290 -19.72 15.76 28.09
C LYS A 290 -18.21 15.72 28.27
N MET A 291 -17.68 14.76 29.02
CA MET A 291 -16.26 14.52 29.19
C MET A 291 -15.70 13.60 28.09
N GLY A 292 -16.54 13.11 27.19
CA GLY A 292 -16.20 12.15 26.15
C GLY A 292 -16.27 10.69 26.61
N VAL A 293 -15.68 9.82 25.82
CA VAL A 293 -15.81 8.36 25.91
C VAL A 293 -14.45 7.72 25.76
N VAL A 294 -14.12 6.76 26.62
CA VAL A 294 -13.04 5.81 26.38
C VAL A 294 -13.62 4.57 25.72
N GLY A 295 -13.13 4.29 24.51
CA GLY A 295 -13.32 3.02 23.82
C GLY A 295 -11.99 2.26 23.68
N GLY A 296 -12.01 1.16 22.94
CA GLY A 296 -10.80 0.39 22.66
C GLY A 296 -11.07 -0.96 22.02
N PHE A 297 -10.00 -1.61 21.58
CA PHE A 297 -10.04 -2.94 20.99
C PHE A 297 -8.82 -3.77 21.42
N LEU A 298 -8.81 -5.05 21.08
CA LEU A 298 -7.67 -5.93 21.33
C LEU A 298 -6.77 -6.02 20.09
N ARG A 299 -5.48 -5.74 20.26
CA ARG A 299 -4.43 -5.99 19.26
C ARG A 299 -3.86 -7.39 19.44
N ALA A 300 -3.43 -8.03 18.36
CA ALA A 300 -2.72 -9.31 18.44
C ALA A 300 -1.42 -9.16 19.24
N ASP A 301 -1.18 -10.03 20.22
CA ASP A 301 0.10 -10.07 20.93
C ASP A 301 1.08 -11.02 20.21
N ILE A 302 2.30 -10.56 20.00
CA ILE A 302 3.36 -11.27 19.28
C ILE A 302 3.75 -12.62 19.93
N GLN A 303 3.37 -12.83 21.19
CA GLN A 303 3.58 -14.09 21.92
C GLN A 303 2.53 -15.16 21.62
N SER A 304 1.54 -14.89 20.75
CA SER A 304 0.47 -15.84 20.42
C SER A 304 0.96 -17.05 19.62
N THR A 305 0.33 -18.19 19.87
CA THR A 305 0.66 -19.51 19.32
C THR A 305 -0.61 -20.27 18.95
N ASP A 306 -0.50 -21.34 18.16
CA ASP A 306 -1.64 -22.20 17.82
C ASP A 306 -2.40 -22.72 19.06
N ALA A 307 -1.70 -22.90 20.19
CA ALA A 307 -2.27 -23.35 21.45
C ALA A 307 -2.75 -22.23 22.39
N SER A 308 -2.42 -20.96 22.12
CA SER A 308 -2.74 -19.83 23.00
C SER A 308 -2.85 -18.51 22.22
N ARG A 309 -4.06 -17.94 22.17
CA ARG A 309 -4.29 -16.56 21.70
C ARG A 309 -4.09 -15.61 22.88
N ILE A 310 -3.20 -14.65 22.71
CA ILE A 310 -2.97 -13.55 23.63
C ILE A 310 -3.24 -12.27 22.85
N SER A 311 -3.89 -11.31 23.51
CA SER A 311 -4.14 -10.00 22.91
C SER A 311 -3.87 -8.90 23.92
N ARG A 312 -3.61 -7.70 23.42
CA ARG A 312 -3.22 -6.54 24.22
C ARG A 312 -4.22 -5.41 24.00
N THR A 313 -4.72 -4.82 25.07
CA THR A 313 -5.66 -3.70 24.95
C THR A 313 -4.98 -2.48 24.32
N LEU A 314 -5.71 -1.82 23.42
CA LEU A 314 -5.52 -0.42 23.08
C LEU A 314 -6.75 0.33 23.58
N LEU A 315 -6.55 1.21 24.58
CA LEU A 315 -7.61 2.05 25.14
C LEU A 315 -7.36 3.49 24.70
N MET A 316 -8.40 4.15 24.21
CA MET A 316 -8.32 5.46 23.57
C MET A 316 -9.55 6.30 23.91
N TRP A 317 -9.38 7.61 23.98
CA TRP A 317 -10.47 8.54 24.29
C TRP A 317 -10.90 9.35 23.06
N PHE A 318 -12.20 9.59 22.91
CA PHE A 318 -12.75 10.49 21.91
C PHE A 318 -13.84 11.39 22.51
N PRO A 319 -14.07 12.61 21.97
CA PRO A 319 -14.98 13.58 22.59
C PRO A 319 -16.47 13.21 22.42
N ASP A 320 -16.85 12.58 21.30
CA ASP A 320 -18.19 12.05 21.02
C ASP A 320 -18.17 11.08 19.83
N GLU A 321 -19.26 10.31 19.63
CA GLU A 321 -19.41 9.31 18.56
C GLU A 321 -19.15 9.83 17.13
N ALA A 322 -19.31 11.12 16.85
CA ALA A 322 -19.03 11.70 15.52
C ALA A 322 -17.55 12.11 15.34
N HIS A 323 -16.71 11.73 16.30
CA HIS A 323 -15.29 12.07 16.42
C HIS A 323 -14.44 10.88 16.89
N GLU A 324 -14.95 9.64 16.73
CA GLU A 324 -14.25 8.42 17.16
C GLU A 324 -12.87 8.26 16.52
N GLU A 325 -12.68 8.67 15.27
CA GLU A 325 -11.38 8.66 14.55
C GLU A 325 -10.26 9.44 15.29
N VAL A 326 -10.62 10.40 16.14
CA VAL A 326 -9.66 11.19 16.94
C VAL A 326 -9.04 10.34 18.07
N ALA A 327 -9.62 9.18 18.39
CA ALA A 327 -9.15 8.26 19.43
C ALA A 327 -7.67 7.88 19.28
N PHE A 328 -7.21 7.65 18.05
CA PHE A 328 -5.84 7.22 17.75
C PHE A 328 -4.77 8.24 18.17
N VAL A 329 -5.13 9.51 18.40
CA VAL A 329 -4.26 10.57 18.93
C VAL A 329 -4.53 10.95 20.40
N HIS A 330 -5.40 10.22 21.10
CA HIS A 330 -5.66 10.34 22.55
C HIS A 330 -5.58 8.99 23.28
N PRO A 331 -4.40 8.35 23.30
CA PRO A 331 -4.19 7.07 23.98
C PRO A 331 -4.35 7.21 25.50
N VAL A 332 -5.09 6.28 26.11
CA VAL A 332 -5.26 6.22 27.56
C VAL A 332 -3.99 5.65 28.20
N PRO A 333 -3.49 6.19 29.33
CA PRO A 333 -2.31 5.68 30.04
C PRO A 333 -2.51 4.33 30.77
N LEU A 334 -3.25 3.39 30.17
CA LEU A 334 -3.55 2.07 30.71
C LEU A 334 -3.51 1.02 29.59
N SER A 335 -2.79 -0.08 29.81
CA SER A 335 -2.91 -1.29 28.99
C SER A 335 -2.80 -2.55 29.84
N PHE A 336 -3.34 -3.65 29.34
CA PHE A 336 -3.19 -4.99 29.91
C PHE A 336 -3.30 -6.03 28.81
N ARG A 337 -2.90 -7.27 29.12
CA ARG A 337 -3.05 -8.41 28.23
C ARG A 337 -4.25 -9.26 28.61
N VAL A 338 -4.83 -9.89 27.61
CA VAL A 338 -5.97 -10.80 27.71
C VAL A 338 -5.54 -12.15 27.14
N ASN A 339 -5.76 -13.22 27.90
CA ASN A 339 -5.75 -14.56 27.34
C ASN A 339 -7.19 -14.89 26.88
N ASN A 340 -7.43 -14.76 25.58
CA ASN A 340 -8.68 -15.01 24.88
C ASN A 340 -8.62 -16.33 24.06
N THR A 341 -7.89 -17.33 24.60
CA THR A 341 -7.79 -18.68 24.01
C THR A 341 -9.08 -19.49 24.15
N ALA A 342 -9.76 -19.38 25.29
CA ALA A 342 -10.99 -20.13 25.56
C ALA A 342 -12.16 -19.62 24.71
N ARG A 343 -13.17 -20.45 24.51
CA ARG A 343 -14.39 -20.11 23.75
C ARG A 343 -15.32 -19.18 24.54
N ASP A 344 -15.60 -19.53 25.80
CA ASP A 344 -16.42 -18.70 26.69
C ASP A 344 -15.58 -17.51 27.18
N PRO A 345 -15.99 -16.25 26.92
CA PRO A 345 -15.27 -15.08 27.45
C PRO A 345 -15.28 -15.00 28.99
N LYS A 346 -16.12 -15.79 29.68
CA LYS A 346 -16.08 -15.93 31.15
C LYS A 346 -14.84 -16.69 31.64
N GLU A 347 -14.18 -17.47 30.79
CA GLU A 347 -12.95 -18.21 31.09
C GLU A 347 -11.68 -17.41 30.75
N TRP A 348 -11.82 -16.25 30.11
CA TRP A 348 -10.69 -15.37 29.77
C TRP A 348 -10.07 -14.76 31.04
N THR A 349 -8.80 -14.36 30.93
CA THR A 349 -8.05 -13.77 32.05
C THR A 349 -7.29 -12.52 31.61
N ALA A 350 -7.30 -11.50 32.47
CA ALA A 350 -6.56 -10.26 32.28
C ALA A 350 -5.31 -10.24 33.16
N PHE A 351 -4.16 -9.89 32.59
CA PHE A 351 -2.86 -9.93 33.26
C PHE A 351 -1.89 -8.87 32.68
N ASP A 352 -0.70 -8.74 33.27
CA ASP A 352 0.35 -7.81 32.83
C ASP A 352 -0.15 -6.37 32.62
N PHE A 353 -0.81 -5.83 33.66
CA PHE A 353 -1.32 -4.46 33.65
C PHE A 353 -0.18 -3.46 33.74
N LYS A 354 -0.28 -2.41 32.93
CA LYS A 354 0.62 -1.26 32.87
C LYS A 354 -0.19 0.03 33.03
N TYR A 355 0.15 0.82 34.05
CA TYR A 355 -0.56 2.03 34.45
C TYR A 355 0.40 3.22 34.50
N CYS A 356 0.11 4.25 33.70
CA CYS A 356 0.95 5.43 33.52
C CYS A 356 2.43 5.05 33.31
N GLY A 357 2.71 4.13 32.38
CA GLY A 357 4.07 3.62 32.10
C GLY A 357 4.60 2.56 33.08
N GLN A 358 4.09 2.47 34.31
CA GLN A 358 4.54 1.50 35.31
C GLN A 358 3.93 0.12 35.04
N ALA A 359 4.76 -0.90 34.84
CA ALA A 359 4.35 -2.27 34.56
C ALA A 359 4.51 -3.20 35.78
N GLY A 360 4.14 -4.47 35.63
CA GLY A 360 4.38 -5.54 36.61
C GLY A 360 3.19 -5.90 37.49
N TYR A 361 2.03 -5.25 37.31
CA TYR A 361 0.82 -5.58 38.06
C TYR A 361 0.12 -6.79 37.43
N GLN A 362 0.17 -7.94 38.11
CA GLN A 362 -0.29 -9.22 37.55
C GLN A 362 -1.82 -9.34 37.35
N SER A 363 -2.60 -8.43 37.94
CA SER A 363 -4.07 -8.39 37.81
C SER A 363 -4.62 -6.99 38.17
N ALA A 364 -5.89 -6.73 37.82
CA ALA A 364 -6.60 -5.52 38.22
C ALA A 364 -6.59 -5.32 39.75
N ALA A 365 -6.92 -6.38 40.51
CA ALA A 365 -6.83 -6.36 41.97
C ALA A 365 -5.43 -6.03 42.51
N ALA A 366 -4.35 -6.47 41.84
CA ALA A 366 -2.97 -6.14 42.23
C ALA A 366 -2.64 -4.66 41.95
N LEU A 367 -3.10 -4.11 40.82
CA LEU A 367 -2.98 -2.68 40.50
C LEU A 367 -3.75 -1.81 41.51
N LEU A 368 -5.02 -2.14 41.79
CA LEU A 368 -5.85 -1.45 42.78
C LEU A 368 -5.22 -1.49 44.19
N ALA A 369 -4.67 -2.64 44.60
CA ALA A 369 -3.98 -2.77 45.87
C ALA A 369 -2.71 -1.90 45.96
N ALA A 370 -1.95 -1.78 44.87
CA ALA A 370 -0.79 -0.89 44.80
C ALA A 370 -1.20 0.60 44.80
N TYR A 371 -2.30 0.95 44.12
CA TYR A 371 -2.87 2.29 44.08
C TYR A 371 -3.32 2.77 45.47
N ARG A 372 -4.10 1.94 46.18
CA ARG A 372 -4.60 2.22 47.54
C ARG A 372 -3.50 2.27 48.60
N LYS A 373 -2.42 1.50 48.43
CA LYS A 373 -1.25 1.54 49.31
C LYS A 373 -0.24 2.65 48.96
N SER A 374 -0.48 3.40 47.87
CA SER A 374 0.45 4.40 47.34
C SER A 374 1.86 3.85 47.07
N THR A 375 1.95 2.58 46.65
CA THR A 375 3.22 1.94 46.24
C THR A 375 3.50 2.10 44.73
N LEU A 376 2.74 2.96 44.06
CA LEU A 376 2.92 3.38 42.68
C LEU A 376 2.76 4.89 42.57
N SER A 377 3.39 5.49 41.56
CA SER A 377 3.20 6.90 41.22
C SER A 377 1.86 7.06 40.51
N ARG A 378 0.93 7.79 41.13
CA ARG A 378 -0.36 8.12 40.48
C ARG A 378 -0.12 9.16 39.38
N CYS A 379 -0.63 8.96 38.17
CA CYS A 379 -0.73 10.03 37.19
C CYS A 379 -2.16 10.57 37.13
N LYS A 380 -2.29 11.83 36.71
CA LYS A 380 -3.59 12.43 36.38
C LYS A 380 -3.50 12.99 34.97
N TYR A 381 -4.42 12.57 34.12
CA TYR A 381 -4.48 13.00 32.72
C TYR A 381 -5.91 13.42 32.40
N THR A 382 -6.06 14.62 31.84
CA THR A 382 -7.36 15.16 31.41
C THR A 382 -7.33 15.24 29.90
N PHE A 383 -8.24 14.51 29.26
CA PHE A 383 -8.39 14.56 27.81
C PHE A 383 -9.02 15.89 27.39
N THR A 384 -8.55 16.43 26.27
CA THR A 384 -9.12 17.63 25.65
C THR A 384 -8.95 17.53 24.15
N SER A 385 -10.03 17.69 23.41
CA SER A 385 -9.99 17.74 21.95
C SER A 385 -10.05 19.16 21.40
N SER A 386 -9.44 19.40 20.24
CA SER A 386 -9.36 20.70 19.61
C SER A 386 -9.41 20.67 18.07
N LEU A 387 -10.03 21.70 17.49
CA LEU A 387 -9.88 22.02 16.07
C LEU A 387 -8.52 22.67 15.75
N THR A 388 -7.44 22.33 16.47
CA THR A 388 -6.10 22.94 16.27
C THR A 388 -4.96 21.96 16.04
N TRP A 389 -5.08 20.71 16.49
CA TRP A 389 -4.01 19.71 16.29
C TRP A 389 -4.52 18.27 16.15
N ASP A 390 -5.67 17.92 16.73
CA ASP A 390 -6.22 16.56 16.74
C ASP A 390 -7.46 16.37 15.85
N MET A 391 -8.29 17.40 15.66
CA MET A 391 -9.46 17.33 14.77
C MET A 391 -9.30 18.09 13.46
N THR A 392 -9.79 17.48 12.38
CA THR A 392 -9.96 18.15 11.08
C THR A 392 -10.99 19.28 11.15
N ARG A 393 -10.60 20.50 10.76
CA ARG A 393 -11.52 21.65 10.61
C ARG A 393 -12.31 21.55 9.32
N GLY A 394 -13.56 21.09 9.40
CA GLY A 394 -14.46 21.15 8.25
C GLY A 394 -13.89 20.50 6.99
N GLY A 395 -13.09 19.44 7.17
CA GLY A 395 -12.92 18.43 6.12
C GLY A 395 -14.29 17.91 5.72
N TYR A 396 -14.38 17.26 4.55
CA TYR A 396 -15.64 16.84 3.92
C TYR A 396 -16.34 15.70 4.71
N ARG A 397 -16.82 16.00 5.91
CA ARG A 397 -17.48 15.05 6.80
C ARG A 397 -18.90 14.80 6.32
N GLY A 398 -19.07 13.78 5.50
CA GLY A 398 -20.38 13.22 5.16
C GLY A 398 -21.18 12.74 6.38
N GLN A 399 -20.57 12.67 7.57
CA GLN A 399 -21.20 12.19 8.80
C GLN A 399 -22.44 12.98 9.26
N ASP A 400 -22.48 14.31 9.09
CA ASP A 400 -23.68 15.11 9.39
C ASP A 400 -24.88 14.68 8.51
N GLU A 401 -24.61 14.26 7.27
CA GLU A 401 -25.62 13.71 6.36
C GLU A 401 -25.91 12.24 6.68
N ILE A 402 -24.93 11.44 7.11
CA ILE A 402 -25.11 10.04 7.55
C ILE A 402 -26.03 9.96 8.77
N LYS A 403 -25.93 10.88 9.74
CA LYS A 403 -26.86 10.91 10.89
C LYS A 403 -28.29 11.15 10.42
N ALA A 404 -28.50 12.09 9.49
CA ALA A 404 -29.80 12.35 8.88
C ALA A 404 -30.30 11.20 7.96
N MET A 405 -29.40 10.35 7.43
CA MET A 405 -29.75 9.14 6.67
C MET A 405 -30.10 7.95 7.58
N LYS A 406 -29.37 7.75 8.70
CA LYS A 406 -29.59 6.66 9.68
C LYS A 406 -30.98 6.75 10.33
N GLU A 407 -31.43 7.93 10.73
CA GLU A 407 -32.75 8.18 11.39
C GLU A 407 -33.98 7.87 10.50
N LYS A 408 -33.77 7.37 9.28
CA LYS A 408 -34.73 7.59 8.19
C LYS A 408 -34.80 6.43 7.19
N ALA A 409 -34.17 5.28 7.43
CA ALA A 409 -33.90 4.30 6.37
C ALA A 409 -35.10 3.47 5.87
N THR A 410 -35.25 3.39 4.55
CA THR A 410 -35.77 2.21 3.83
C THR A 410 -35.10 2.17 2.46
N VAL A 411 -34.72 0.98 1.96
CA VAL A 411 -33.78 0.80 0.83
C VAL A 411 -34.14 1.60 -0.42
N ALA A 412 -35.42 1.62 -0.82
CA ALA A 412 -35.88 2.37 -2.00
C ALA A 412 -35.61 3.89 -1.91
N ARG A 413 -35.49 4.47 -0.71
CA ARG A 413 -35.18 5.89 -0.55
C ARG A 413 -33.68 6.20 -0.65
N ARG A 414 -32.77 5.26 -0.34
CA ARG A 414 -31.32 5.43 -0.57
C ARG A 414 -31.01 5.71 -2.05
N LEU A 415 -31.60 4.93 -2.95
CA LEU A 415 -31.48 5.13 -4.41
C LEU A 415 -32.14 6.43 -4.93
N ALA A 416 -33.05 7.05 -4.17
CA ALA A 416 -33.59 8.36 -4.47
C ALA A 416 -32.76 9.49 -3.82
N GLU A 417 -32.11 9.21 -2.70
CA GLU A 417 -31.30 10.15 -1.93
C GLU A 417 -29.87 10.28 -2.49
N ASN A 418 -29.28 9.25 -3.11
CA ASN A 418 -28.05 9.42 -3.92
C ASN A 418 -28.29 10.43 -5.08
N ARG A 419 -29.42 10.30 -5.78
CA ARG A 419 -29.87 11.27 -6.81
C ARG A 419 -30.28 12.65 -6.25
N ARG A 420 -30.38 12.78 -4.93
CA ARG A 420 -30.58 14.05 -4.23
C ARG A 420 -29.26 14.65 -3.76
N PHE A 421 -28.32 13.83 -3.29
CA PHE A 421 -26.94 14.17 -2.98
C PHE A 421 -26.23 14.75 -4.22
N GLU A 422 -26.39 14.11 -5.40
CA GLU A 422 -26.03 14.65 -6.72
C GLU A 422 -26.52 16.10 -6.96
N LYS A 423 -27.66 16.47 -6.37
CA LYS A 423 -28.36 17.74 -6.61
C LYS A 423 -28.09 18.79 -5.53
N GLU A 424 -27.85 18.39 -4.29
CA GLU A 424 -27.53 19.28 -3.16
C GLU A 424 -26.01 19.59 -3.10
N CYS A 425 -25.15 18.64 -3.47
CA CYS A 425 -23.73 18.91 -3.78
C CYS A 425 -23.53 19.86 -4.96
N ARG A 426 -24.56 20.09 -5.78
CA ARG A 426 -24.51 21.09 -6.85
C ARG A 426 -24.73 22.53 -6.38
N MET A 427 -25.25 22.74 -5.16
CA MET A 427 -25.77 24.04 -4.71
C MET A 427 -25.03 24.66 -3.52
N LYS A 428 -24.54 23.86 -2.55
CA LYS A 428 -23.80 24.41 -1.39
C LYS A 428 -22.35 24.82 -1.71
N TYR A 429 -21.71 24.14 -2.66
CA TYR A 429 -20.26 24.25 -2.90
C TYR A 429 -19.84 25.47 -3.74
N LEU A 430 -20.80 26.27 -4.22
CA LEU A 430 -20.52 27.48 -4.99
C LEU A 430 -20.35 28.76 -4.14
N MET A 431 -20.77 28.79 -2.87
CA MET A 431 -20.68 29.98 -2.01
C MET A 431 -20.44 29.61 -0.54
N GLY A 432 -19.20 29.83 -0.02
CA GLY A 432 -18.87 29.37 1.34
C GLY A 432 -17.56 29.83 1.99
N SER A 433 -16.92 30.93 1.58
CA SER A 433 -15.86 31.57 2.39
C SER A 433 -15.56 33.00 1.92
N SER A 434 -15.41 33.94 2.86
CA SER A 434 -15.01 35.34 2.59
C SER A 434 -13.51 35.59 2.78
N THR A 435 -12.70 34.53 2.91
CA THR A 435 -11.24 34.57 2.71
C THR A 435 -10.92 34.01 1.32
N PRO A 436 -9.85 34.47 0.66
CA PRO A 436 -9.41 33.90 -0.63
C PRO A 436 -8.80 32.51 -0.40
N THR A 437 -9.66 31.52 -0.16
CA THR A 437 -9.34 30.13 -0.42
C THR A 437 -8.94 30.04 -1.88
N MET A 438 -7.67 29.76 -2.17
CA MET A 438 -7.29 29.29 -3.50
C MET A 438 -8.15 28.05 -3.75
N ARG A 439 -9.09 28.12 -4.70
CA ARG A 439 -9.65 26.89 -5.25
C ARG A 439 -8.47 26.11 -5.80
N GLY A 440 -8.38 24.84 -5.44
CA GLY A 440 -7.43 23.94 -6.09
C GLY A 440 -7.68 23.93 -7.59
N THR A 441 -6.67 23.56 -8.37
CA THR A 441 -6.84 23.42 -9.82
C THR A 441 -7.82 22.27 -10.09
N GLU A 442 -9.07 22.61 -10.40
CA GLU A 442 -10.09 21.65 -10.83
C GLU A 442 -9.71 21.16 -12.24
N LEU A 443 -9.33 19.89 -12.36
CA LEU A 443 -9.15 19.21 -13.64
C LEU A 443 -10.54 18.84 -14.19
N PHE A 444 -10.84 19.30 -15.40
CA PHE A 444 -12.05 18.93 -16.15
C PHE A 444 -11.68 18.53 -17.57
N LEU A 445 -12.27 17.44 -18.06
CA LEU A 445 -12.12 17.05 -19.46
C LEU A 445 -13.05 17.87 -20.36
N GLN A 446 -12.48 18.83 -21.10
CA GLN A 446 -13.22 19.65 -22.08
C GLN A 446 -13.93 18.84 -23.17
N ALA A 447 -13.55 17.57 -23.38
CA ALA A 447 -14.09 16.67 -24.40
C ALA A 447 -14.72 15.38 -23.81
N GLY A 448 -14.89 15.29 -22.49
CA GLY A 448 -15.31 14.06 -21.81
C GLY A 448 -14.20 13.00 -21.65
N PRO A 449 -14.52 11.82 -21.09
CA PRO A 449 -13.56 10.75 -20.81
C PRO A 449 -12.84 10.26 -22.08
N LYS A 450 -11.50 10.16 -22.02
CA LYS A 450 -10.66 9.56 -23.08
C LYS A 450 -10.58 8.03 -23.00
N TYR A 451 -11.57 7.41 -22.37
CA TYR A 451 -11.70 5.98 -22.14
C TYR A 451 -13.16 5.56 -22.27
N LEU A 452 -13.37 4.30 -22.62
CA LEU A 452 -14.65 3.61 -22.59
C LEU A 452 -14.74 2.82 -21.27
N PHE A 453 -15.95 2.73 -20.75
CA PHE A 453 -16.27 1.97 -19.55
C PHE A 453 -17.60 1.24 -19.76
N GLY A 454 -17.62 -0.08 -19.52
CA GLY A 454 -18.81 -0.91 -19.67
C GLY A 454 -18.81 -2.04 -18.64
N GLY A 455 -19.80 -2.05 -17.74
CA GLY A 455 -19.82 -2.99 -16.60
C GLY A 455 -18.66 -2.74 -15.64
N GLN A 456 -17.57 -3.48 -15.81
CA GLN A 456 -16.27 -3.33 -15.13
C GLN A 456 -15.06 -3.44 -16.10
N GLN A 457 -15.32 -3.48 -17.40
CA GLN A 457 -14.31 -3.40 -18.46
C GLN A 457 -13.92 -1.94 -18.71
N VAL A 458 -12.62 -1.68 -18.76
CA VAL A 458 -12.02 -0.38 -19.04
C VAL A 458 -11.19 -0.48 -20.32
N SER A 459 -11.36 0.49 -21.22
CA SER A 459 -10.58 0.58 -22.46
C SER A 459 -10.17 2.02 -22.74
N GLY A 460 -8.87 2.32 -22.78
CA GLY A 460 -8.39 3.70 -22.99
C GLY A 460 -6.88 3.81 -23.13
N LEU A 461 -6.41 4.82 -23.86
CA LEU A 461 -4.98 5.05 -24.14
C LEU A 461 -4.24 3.83 -24.73
N GLY A 462 -4.95 2.93 -25.41
CA GLY A 462 -4.42 1.68 -25.96
C GLY A 462 -4.41 0.50 -24.98
N TRP A 463 -4.86 0.68 -23.74
CA TRP A 463 -5.05 -0.39 -22.76
C TRP A 463 -6.48 -0.91 -22.75
N ASP A 464 -6.63 -2.20 -22.48
CA ASP A 464 -7.91 -2.88 -22.21
C ASP A 464 -7.73 -3.80 -21.00
N PHE A 465 -8.57 -3.68 -19.97
CA PHE A 465 -8.52 -4.56 -18.79
C PHE A 465 -9.88 -4.60 -18.07
N PHE A 466 -10.11 -5.68 -17.33
CA PHE A 466 -11.23 -5.78 -16.41
C PHE A 466 -10.76 -5.43 -15.00
N MET A 467 -11.58 -4.74 -14.22
CA MET A 467 -11.23 -4.40 -12.83
C MET A 467 -12.27 -4.89 -11.83
N THR A 468 -11.82 -5.28 -10.64
CA THR A 468 -12.67 -5.63 -9.51
C THR A 468 -11.97 -5.27 -8.18
N VAL A 469 -12.66 -5.46 -7.06
CA VAL A 469 -12.14 -5.16 -5.71
C VAL A 469 -12.34 -6.37 -4.82
N ARG A 470 -11.23 -6.95 -4.33
CA ARG A 470 -11.25 -8.20 -3.56
C ARG A 470 -11.64 -7.93 -2.11
N PRO A 471 -12.69 -8.58 -1.57
CA PRO A 471 -13.18 -8.32 -0.21
C PRO A 471 -12.08 -8.33 0.87
N SER A 472 -11.18 -9.31 0.83
CA SER A 472 -10.16 -9.46 1.87
C SER A 472 -8.95 -8.51 1.76
N ARG A 473 -8.77 -7.81 0.63
CA ARG A 473 -7.54 -7.07 0.33
C ARG A 473 -7.75 -5.77 -0.45
N GLY A 474 -7.84 -5.79 -1.78
CA GLY A 474 -7.83 -4.54 -2.53
C GLY A 474 -8.08 -4.70 -4.02
N LEU A 475 -7.62 -3.70 -4.77
CA LEU A 475 -7.69 -3.60 -6.22
C LEU A 475 -7.15 -4.86 -6.92
N ASP A 476 -7.91 -5.38 -7.88
CA ASP A 476 -7.57 -6.56 -8.67
C ASP A 476 -7.94 -6.30 -10.14
N LEU A 477 -6.92 -6.24 -10.99
CA LEU A 477 -7.02 -6.00 -12.42
C LEU A 477 -6.73 -7.30 -13.18
N ARG A 478 -7.55 -7.61 -14.18
CA ARG A 478 -7.55 -8.90 -14.88
C ARG A 478 -7.47 -8.73 -16.38
N ASN A 479 -6.78 -9.67 -17.02
CA ASN A 479 -6.63 -9.75 -18.47
C ASN A 479 -6.13 -8.44 -19.09
N LEU A 480 -5.04 -7.88 -18.55
CA LEU A 480 -4.47 -6.61 -18.97
C LEU A 480 -3.86 -6.76 -20.37
N LYS A 481 -4.43 -6.05 -21.34
CA LYS A 481 -3.97 -5.98 -22.72
C LYS A 481 -3.51 -4.57 -23.06
N PHE A 482 -2.47 -4.47 -23.88
CA PHE A 482 -2.05 -3.22 -24.52
C PHE A 482 -1.96 -3.42 -26.04
N LYS A 483 -2.61 -2.53 -26.79
CA LYS A 483 -2.84 -2.65 -28.25
C LYS A 483 -3.38 -4.04 -28.66
N GLY A 484 -4.30 -4.58 -27.86
CA GLY A 484 -4.95 -5.88 -28.08
C GLY A 484 -4.14 -7.12 -27.70
N GLN A 485 -2.86 -6.99 -27.30
CA GLN A 485 -2.01 -8.10 -26.85
C GLN A 485 -2.00 -8.18 -25.32
N ARG A 486 -2.11 -9.38 -24.74
CA ARG A 486 -1.99 -9.57 -23.29
C ARG A 486 -0.56 -9.26 -22.82
N ILE A 487 -0.48 -8.52 -21.73
CA ILE A 487 0.75 -8.21 -20.98
C ILE A 487 0.74 -8.96 -19.65
N ALA A 488 -0.39 -8.95 -18.94
CA ALA A 488 -0.56 -9.64 -17.66
C ALA A 488 -1.95 -10.30 -17.57
N TYR A 489 -2.01 -11.48 -16.97
CA TYR A 489 -3.27 -12.12 -16.60
C TYR A 489 -3.90 -11.49 -15.35
N GLU A 490 -3.06 -11.13 -14.37
CA GLU A 490 -3.46 -10.57 -13.08
C GLU A 490 -2.46 -9.50 -12.63
N LEU A 491 -2.98 -8.34 -12.22
CA LEU A 491 -2.27 -7.35 -11.43
C LEU A 491 -3.14 -7.03 -10.21
N SER A 492 -2.78 -7.53 -9.03
CA SER A 492 -3.64 -7.42 -7.85
C SER A 492 -2.88 -7.14 -6.55
N PHE A 493 -3.48 -6.29 -5.71
CA PHE A 493 -2.98 -6.02 -4.36
C PHE A 493 -3.11 -7.25 -3.48
N GLN A 494 -2.08 -7.57 -2.69
CA GLN A 494 -2.00 -8.81 -1.91
C GLN A 494 -2.17 -8.58 -0.41
N ALA A 495 -1.38 -7.67 0.16
CA ALA A 495 -1.22 -7.51 1.61
C ALA A 495 -0.74 -6.11 2.01
N SER A 496 -1.07 -5.68 3.23
CA SER A 496 -0.50 -4.51 3.90
C SER A 496 -0.11 -4.87 5.32
N HIS A 497 1.17 -4.80 5.64
CA HIS A 497 1.72 -5.10 6.96
C HIS A 497 2.36 -3.85 7.55
N ALA A 498 2.09 -3.56 8.82
CA ALA A 498 2.66 -2.43 9.55
C ALA A 498 3.37 -2.92 10.82
N ASP A 499 4.69 -2.73 10.92
CA ASP A 499 5.50 -3.17 12.06
C ASP A 499 5.78 -2.00 13.01
N TYR A 500 5.43 -2.10 14.29
CA TYR A 500 5.54 -0.99 15.24
C TYR A 500 6.61 -1.23 16.29
N ALA A 501 7.57 -0.31 16.37
CA ALA A 501 8.60 -0.31 17.40
C ALA A 501 8.03 -0.11 18.81
N GLY A 502 8.59 -0.83 19.78
CA GLY A 502 8.19 -0.74 21.18
C GLY A 502 9.28 -1.20 22.14
N GLU A 503 9.12 -0.83 23.42
CA GLU A 503 10.03 -1.24 24.49
C GLU A 503 9.81 -2.72 24.84
N GLY A 504 10.71 -3.60 24.42
CA GLY A 504 10.66 -5.03 24.75
C GLY A 504 9.39 -5.71 24.20
N HIS A 505 8.53 -6.21 25.10
CA HIS A 505 7.27 -6.86 24.73
C HIS A 505 6.11 -5.90 24.40
N GLU A 506 6.41 -4.60 24.29
CA GLU A 506 5.46 -3.57 23.83
C GLU A 506 5.49 -3.37 22.31
N GLN A 507 6.35 -4.11 21.58
CA GLN A 507 6.34 -4.18 20.11
C GLN A 507 5.04 -4.88 19.64
N PHE A 508 4.45 -4.37 18.56
CA PHE A 508 3.26 -4.94 17.93
C PHE A 508 3.35 -4.79 16.41
N PHE A 509 2.42 -5.39 15.68
CA PHE A 509 2.32 -5.25 14.23
C PHE A 509 0.87 -5.50 13.79
N TYR A 510 0.56 -5.10 12.56
CA TYR A 510 -0.69 -5.43 11.87
C TYR A 510 -0.41 -6.16 10.56
N ALA A 511 -1.36 -7.00 10.16
CA ALA A 511 -1.44 -7.65 8.86
C ALA A 511 -2.88 -7.44 8.36
N ASP A 512 -3.11 -6.34 7.65
CA ASP A 512 -4.43 -5.73 7.51
C ASP A 512 -5.42 -6.56 6.69
N GLU A 513 -4.92 -7.54 5.93
CA GLU A 513 -5.76 -8.52 5.26
C GLU A 513 -6.62 -9.36 6.23
N ASP A 514 -6.19 -9.58 7.48
CA ASP A 514 -7.00 -10.23 8.56
C ASP A 514 -8.32 -9.47 8.78
N TYR A 515 -8.26 -8.14 8.73
CA TYR A 515 -9.42 -7.27 8.89
C TYR A 515 -10.34 -7.24 7.65
N THR A 516 -10.00 -7.91 6.56
CA THR A 516 -10.69 -7.82 5.25
C THR A 516 -10.73 -6.39 4.68
N MET A 517 -9.55 -5.79 4.50
CA MET A 517 -9.32 -4.38 4.12
C MET A 517 -10.40 -3.71 3.25
N SER A 518 -10.71 -4.26 2.06
CA SER A 518 -11.70 -3.65 1.14
C SER A 518 -13.11 -3.57 1.70
N GLN A 519 -13.50 -4.46 2.61
CA GLN A 519 -14.82 -4.44 3.24
C GLN A 519 -14.97 -3.28 4.24
N TRP A 520 -13.86 -2.76 4.81
CA TRP A 520 -13.86 -1.56 5.68
C TRP A 520 -14.01 -0.24 4.90
N SER A 521 -13.80 -0.25 3.59
CA SER A 521 -13.81 0.97 2.76
C SER A 521 -15.11 1.78 2.88
N ALA A 522 -14.97 3.11 2.93
CA ALA A 522 -16.07 4.04 2.80
C ALA A 522 -16.41 4.34 1.31
N ASN A 523 -17.47 5.13 1.09
CA ASN A 523 -17.75 5.66 -0.25
C ASN A 523 -16.76 6.79 -0.59
N LEU A 524 -16.13 6.72 -1.77
CA LEU A 524 -15.25 7.77 -2.29
C LEU A 524 -16.00 9.11 -2.47
N ILE A 525 -15.33 10.20 -2.15
CA ILE A 525 -15.84 11.57 -2.17
C ILE A 525 -15.44 12.26 -3.50
N PRO A 526 -16.40 12.61 -4.38
CA PRO A 526 -16.08 13.26 -5.64
C PRO A 526 -15.46 14.66 -5.50
N GLY A 527 -14.38 14.89 -6.23
CA GLY A 527 -13.55 16.10 -6.14
C GLY A 527 -12.49 16.07 -5.03
N VAL A 528 -12.47 15.03 -4.19
CA VAL A 528 -11.46 14.80 -3.14
C VAL A 528 -10.66 13.54 -3.47
N ASP A 529 -11.31 12.38 -3.47
CA ASP A 529 -10.65 11.09 -3.67
C ASP A 529 -10.40 10.80 -5.16
N CYS A 530 -11.27 11.30 -6.04
CA CYS A 530 -11.07 11.27 -7.50
C CYS A 530 -11.60 12.56 -8.13
N PRO A 531 -11.20 12.89 -9.38
CA PRO A 531 -11.80 13.99 -10.14
C PRO A 531 -13.33 13.88 -10.21
N TYR A 532 -14.02 15.02 -10.26
CA TYR A 532 -15.49 15.06 -10.23
C TYR A 532 -16.15 14.36 -11.45
N ASP A 533 -15.43 14.32 -12.58
CA ASP A 533 -15.80 13.63 -13.82
C ASP A 533 -15.21 12.21 -13.94
N ALA A 534 -14.73 11.62 -12.84
CA ALA A 534 -14.36 10.21 -12.78
C ALA A 534 -15.58 9.30 -12.93
N THR A 535 -15.34 8.09 -13.43
CA THR A 535 -16.32 6.99 -13.36
C THR A 535 -16.20 6.31 -12.01
N TYR A 536 -17.30 6.26 -11.27
CA TYR A 536 -17.36 5.65 -9.93
C TYR A 536 -17.95 4.24 -9.99
N ILE A 537 -17.33 3.30 -9.26
CA ILE A 537 -17.56 1.85 -9.44
C ILE A 537 -18.06 1.22 -8.14
N ASN A 538 -19.11 0.42 -8.29
CA ASN A 538 -19.77 -0.28 -7.19
C ASN A 538 -19.20 -1.69 -6.99
N PHE A 539 -19.03 -2.11 -5.75
CA PHE A 539 -18.69 -3.49 -5.34
C PHE A 539 -19.57 -3.88 -4.15
N ALA A 540 -19.68 -5.18 -3.85
CA ALA A 540 -20.45 -5.65 -2.70
C ALA A 540 -19.63 -5.52 -1.41
N SER A 541 -20.21 -4.87 -0.39
CA SER A 541 -19.69 -4.94 0.98
C SER A 541 -20.79 -5.28 1.98
N TRP A 542 -20.40 -5.99 3.03
CA TRP A 542 -21.26 -6.48 4.11
C TRP A 542 -20.81 -6.02 5.51
N MET A 543 -19.61 -5.46 5.64
CA MET A 543 -19.02 -5.23 6.96
C MET A 543 -19.50 -3.98 7.69
N GLN A 544 -20.12 -3.00 7.02
CA GLN A 544 -20.84 -1.92 7.73
C GLN A 544 -21.94 -2.42 8.68
N LEU A 545 -22.39 -3.66 8.50
CA LEU A 545 -23.38 -4.34 9.33
C LEU A 545 -22.84 -5.66 9.91
N TRP A 546 -21.54 -5.93 9.72
CA TRP A 546 -20.79 -7.09 10.20
C TRP A 546 -21.46 -8.44 9.97
N ASP A 547 -22.20 -8.55 8.87
CA ASP A 547 -23.04 -9.71 8.58
C ASP A 547 -23.08 -9.88 7.05
N PRO A 548 -22.40 -10.90 6.50
CA PRO A 548 -22.45 -11.24 5.09
C PRO A 548 -23.87 -11.28 4.50
N SER A 549 -24.89 -11.67 5.27
CA SER A 549 -26.28 -11.72 4.79
C SER A 549 -26.90 -10.33 4.54
N LYS A 550 -26.29 -9.27 5.09
CA LYS A 550 -26.71 -7.87 4.94
C LYS A 550 -25.93 -7.12 3.85
N ALA A 551 -25.20 -7.82 2.98
CA ALA A 551 -24.47 -7.26 1.84
C ALA A 551 -25.30 -6.24 1.03
N ASP A 552 -24.67 -5.12 0.63
CA ASP A 552 -25.23 -4.04 -0.19
C ASP A 552 -24.13 -3.49 -1.13
N TRP A 553 -24.46 -2.56 -2.02
CA TRP A 553 -23.51 -1.95 -2.96
C TRP A 553 -22.80 -0.70 -2.38
N PHE A 554 -21.48 -0.61 -2.58
CA PHE A 554 -20.61 0.45 -2.08
C PHE A 554 -19.67 0.99 -3.17
N VAL A 555 -19.27 2.27 -3.09
CA VAL A 555 -18.44 2.95 -4.08
C VAL A 555 -17.03 3.20 -3.53
N ALA A 556 -16.12 2.21 -3.60
CA ALA A 556 -14.73 2.37 -3.10
C ALA A 556 -13.68 2.48 -4.20
N ALA A 557 -14.06 2.43 -5.48
CA ALA A 557 -13.15 2.53 -6.61
C ALA A 557 -13.61 3.53 -7.68
N CYS A 558 -12.67 4.08 -8.43
CA CYS A 558 -12.93 5.00 -9.54
C CYS A 558 -11.91 4.85 -10.68
N VAL A 559 -12.32 5.31 -11.86
CA VAL A 559 -11.49 5.38 -13.07
C VAL A 559 -11.53 6.80 -13.62
N PHE A 560 -10.38 7.36 -14.00
CA PHE A 560 -10.28 8.69 -14.59
C PHE A 560 -9.04 8.82 -15.47
N THR A 561 -9.00 9.85 -16.32
CA THR A 561 -7.76 10.23 -17.00
C THR A 561 -7.07 11.37 -16.25
N HIS A 562 -5.77 11.22 -16.03
CA HIS A 562 -4.92 12.20 -15.36
C HIS A 562 -3.93 12.79 -16.37
N SER A 563 -3.65 14.10 -16.25
CA SER A 563 -2.49 14.71 -16.90
C SER A 563 -1.53 15.23 -15.83
N SER A 564 -0.27 14.81 -15.91
CA SER A 564 0.75 15.17 -14.92
C SER A 564 1.34 16.57 -15.14
N GLY A 565 0.84 17.33 -16.12
CA GLY A 565 1.40 18.62 -16.53
C GLY A 565 2.80 18.54 -17.18
N SER A 566 3.28 17.32 -17.47
CA SER A 566 4.59 17.04 -18.05
C SER A 566 4.47 16.52 -19.50
N SER A 567 5.56 16.01 -20.08
CA SER A 567 5.62 15.37 -21.39
C SER A 567 6.11 13.93 -21.28
N ILE A 568 5.50 12.99 -22.02
CA ILE A 568 6.02 11.60 -22.18
C ILE A 568 7.40 11.66 -22.81
N TRP A 569 7.54 12.48 -23.86
CA TRP A 569 8.82 12.78 -24.48
C TRP A 569 8.81 14.21 -25.00
N ARG A 570 9.99 14.84 -25.03
CA ARG A 570 10.21 16.13 -25.69
C ARG A 570 11.62 16.24 -26.25
N HIS A 571 11.74 16.81 -27.44
CA HIS A 571 13.00 17.18 -28.07
C HIS A 571 13.00 18.65 -28.51
N THR A 572 14.17 19.22 -28.73
CA THR A 572 14.33 20.53 -29.37
C THR A 572 15.55 20.49 -30.25
N GLU A 573 15.36 20.59 -31.56
CA GLU A 573 16.45 20.66 -32.53
C GLU A 573 17.14 22.03 -32.36
N PRO A 574 18.33 22.12 -31.75
CA PRO A 574 18.84 23.41 -31.26
C PRO A 574 19.26 24.34 -32.41
N PHE A 575 19.69 23.79 -33.54
CA PHE A 575 20.13 24.54 -34.72
C PHE A 575 18.97 24.96 -35.64
N LEU A 576 17.79 24.33 -35.51
CA LEU A 576 16.57 24.66 -36.26
C LEU A 576 15.51 25.35 -35.40
N TYR A 577 15.73 25.46 -34.09
CA TYR A 577 14.81 26.02 -33.08
C TYR A 577 13.42 25.38 -33.10
N ARG A 578 13.34 24.06 -33.35
CA ARG A 578 12.08 23.31 -33.43
C ARG A 578 11.88 22.43 -32.20
N PRO A 579 10.93 22.78 -31.30
CA PRO A 579 10.49 21.89 -30.23
C PRO A 579 9.42 20.92 -30.74
N SER A 580 9.53 19.66 -30.29
CA SER A 580 8.54 18.59 -30.52
C SER A 580 8.33 17.83 -29.23
N GLY A 581 7.13 17.31 -28.97
CA GLY A 581 6.86 16.49 -27.79
C GLY A 581 5.39 16.10 -27.68
N LEU A 582 5.11 15.22 -26.72
CA LEU A 582 3.77 14.71 -26.42
C LEU A 582 3.48 14.90 -24.91
N ALA A 583 2.30 15.45 -24.59
CA ALA A 583 1.88 15.64 -23.21
C ALA A 583 1.73 14.30 -22.46
N ALA A 584 2.09 14.28 -21.19
CA ALA A 584 1.94 13.13 -20.31
C ALA A 584 0.49 13.03 -19.81
N GLU A 585 -0.20 11.99 -20.30
CA GLU A 585 -1.54 11.58 -19.88
C GLU A 585 -1.50 10.11 -19.47
N SER A 586 -2.27 9.74 -18.45
CA SER A 586 -2.46 8.37 -18.01
C SER A 586 -3.93 8.08 -17.74
N LEU A 587 -4.34 6.83 -17.94
CA LEU A 587 -5.59 6.27 -17.45
C LEU A 587 -5.32 5.74 -16.04
N VAL A 588 -6.07 6.19 -15.05
CA VAL A 588 -5.85 5.87 -13.63
C VAL A 588 -7.01 5.06 -13.11
N VAL A 589 -6.69 3.97 -12.42
CA VAL A 589 -7.62 3.23 -11.55
C VAL A 589 -7.18 3.47 -10.11
N ARG A 590 -8.12 3.86 -9.24
CA ARG A 590 -7.87 4.09 -7.82
C ARG A 590 -8.91 3.37 -6.98
N GLN A 591 -8.47 2.75 -5.90
CA GLN A 591 -9.32 2.23 -4.82
C GLN A 591 -8.76 2.69 -3.49
N VAL A 592 -9.63 2.95 -2.52
CA VAL A 592 -9.24 3.31 -1.14
C VAL A 592 -9.81 2.26 -0.19
N ALA A 593 -9.00 1.78 0.75
CA ALA A 593 -9.43 0.95 1.89
C ALA A 593 -9.02 1.63 3.20
N THR A 594 -9.97 1.87 4.10
CA THR A 594 -9.72 2.56 5.37
C THR A 594 -9.73 1.54 6.51
N VAL A 595 -8.57 1.10 6.99
CA VAL A 595 -8.47 0.09 8.06
C VAL A 595 -8.13 0.79 9.36
N GLY A 596 -9.14 0.92 10.24
CA GLY A 596 -9.01 1.62 11.52
C GLY A 596 -8.62 3.09 11.32
N ASN A 597 -7.34 3.39 11.52
CA ASN A 597 -6.78 4.73 11.41
C ASN A 597 -6.14 5.05 10.05
N TYR A 598 -5.77 4.07 9.22
CA TYR A 598 -5.07 4.31 7.94
C TYR A 598 -5.98 4.22 6.73
N ASP A 599 -5.76 5.12 5.77
CA ASP A 599 -6.32 5.07 4.42
C ASP A 599 -5.28 4.55 3.43
N TYR A 600 -5.51 3.36 2.90
CA TYR A 600 -4.69 2.72 1.86
C TYR A 600 -5.23 3.06 0.47
N ILE A 601 -4.59 4.02 -0.18
CA ILE A 601 -4.89 4.46 -1.55
C ILE A 601 -4.07 3.61 -2.53
N MET A 602 -4.73 2.67 -3.19
CA MET A 602 -4.15 1.73 -4.16
C MET A 602 -4.40 2.25 -5.57
N GLU A 603 -3.35 2.46 -6.36
CA GLU A 603 -3.45 3.10 -7.68
C GLU A 603 -2.66 2.40 -8.77
N VAL A 604 -3.21 2.38 -9.98
CA VAL A 604 -2.49 2.00 -11.20
C VAL A 604 -2.69 3.07 -12.27
N HIS A 605 -1.58 3.64 -12.74
CA HIS A 605 -1.53 4.58 -13.86
C HIS A 605 -1.05 3.85 -15.12
N PHE A 606 -1.89 3.80 -16.14
CA PHE A 606 -1.62 3.23 -17.45
C PHE A 606 -1.24 4.33 -18.46
N TYR A 607 -0.08 4.22 -19.09
CA TYR A 607 0.45 5.22 -20.02
C TYR A 607 0.35 4.75 -21.48
N PRO A 608 0.17 5.65 -22.46
CA PRO A 608 -0.03 5.28 -23.86
C PRO A 608 1.24 4.75 -24.55
N ASP A 609 2.38 4.70 -23.86
CA ASP A 609 3.61 4.06 -24.31
C ASP A 609 3.70 2.57 -23.92
N GLY A 610 2.67 2.02 -23.29
CA GLY A 610 2.62 0.62 -22.85
C GLY A 610 3.28 0.36 -21.50
N SER A 611 3.68 1.41 -20.78
CA SER A 611 4.08 1.31 -19.37
C SER A 611 2.89 1.45 -18.41
N ALA A 612 3.02 0.85 -17.22
CA ALA A 612 2.12 1.08 -16.10
C ALA A 612 2.93 1.40 -14.83
N GLN A 613 2.42 2.32 -14.00
CA GLN A 613 2.94 2.61 -12.66
C GLN A 613 1.94 2.14 -11.62
N VAL A 614 2.39 1.32 -10.68
CA VAL A 614 1.58 0.78 -9.59
C VAL A 614 2.04 1.44 -8.29
N MET A 615 1.10 1.89 -7.46
CA MET A 615 1.39 2.67 -6.26
C MET A 615 0.52 2.23 -5.09
N THR A 616 1.08 2.31 -3.89
CA THR A 616 0.29 2.31 -2.65
C THR A 616 0.69 3.54 -1.84
N THR A 617 -0.29 4.38 -1.53
CA THR A 617 -0.15 5.63 -0.78
C THR A 617 -0.98 5.56 0.49
N LEU A 618 -0.41 6.07 1.58
CA LEU A 618 -0.96 6.04 2.93
C LEU A 618 -1.45 7.44 3.30
N ALA A 619 -2.69 7.52 3.79
CA ALA A 619 -3.25 8.69 4.47
C ALA A 619 -3.94 8.26 5.79
N GLY A 620 -4.68 9.16 6.44
CA GLY A 620 -5.39 8.88 7.70
C GLY A 620 -4.67 9.37 8.96
N TYR A 621 -5.10 8.87 10.12
CA TYR A 621 -4.54 9.16 11.44
C TYR A 621 -3.35 8.23 11.77
N MET A 622 -2.40 8.69 12.60
CA MET A 622 -1.40 7.80 13.20
C MET A 622 -1.95 7.11 14.44
N GLU A 623 -1.65 5.83 14.64
CA GLU A 623 -1.72 5.23 15.98
C GLU A 623 -0.61 5.80 16.87
N THR A 624 -0.97 6.24 18.08
CA THR A 624 -0.04 6.88 19.03
C THR A 624 -0.10 6.26 20.42
N HIS A 625 0.96 6.48 21.20
CA HIS A 625 1.11 6.03 22.58
C HIS A 625 1.24 7.23 23.53
N TRP A 626 0.76 7.05 24.76
CA TRP A 626 0.96 8.06 25.81
C TRP A 626 2.41 8.10 26.27
N TYR A 627 2.96 9.31 26.39
CA TYR A 627 4.33 9.55 26.84
C TYR A 627 4.37 10.61 27.93
N HIS A 628 5.21 10.42 28.94
CA HIS A 628 5.56 11.46 29.89
C HIS A 628 7.00 11.23 30.38
N PRO A 629 7.89 12.25 30.35
CA PRO A 629 9.31 12.07 30.63
C PRO A 629 9.59 11.48 32.01
N ASP A 630 8.75 11.79 33.00
CA ASP A 630 8.92 11.29 34.38
C ASP A 630 8.34 9.88 34.62
N PHE A 631 7.53 9.33 33.70
CA PHE A 631 6.85 8.05 33.87
C PHE A 631 7.34 6.95 32.92
N ASN A 632 7.60 7.28 31.65
CA ASN A 632 8.12 6.35 30.63
C ASN A 632 9.16 7.01 29.70
N PRO A 633 10.29 7.50 30.24
CA PRO A 633 11.32 8.19 29.45
C PRO A 633 11.89 7.34 28.30
N SER A 634 11.89 6.02 28.45
CA SER A 634 12.28 5.02 27.45
C SER A 634 11.52 5.15 26.12
N GLY A 635 10.24 5.54 26.15
CA GLY A 635 9.40 5.65 24.95
C GLY A 635 9.98 6.56 23.86
N LYS A 636 10.78 7.57 24.25
CA LYS A 636 11.47 8.47 23.32
C LYS A 636 12.50 7.76 22.42
N ALA A 637 13.00 6.57 22.82
CA ALA A 637 13.92 5.78 21.98
C ALA A 637 13.21 5.07 20.82
N TYR A 638 11.88 4.92 20.88
CA TYR A 638 11.07 4.14 19.94
C TYR A 638 10.03 4.98 19.19
N SER A 639 10.00 6.30 19.42
CA SER A 639 8.89 7.17 18.99
C SER A 639 9.31 8.62 18.86
N THR A 640 8.73 9.34 17.89
CA THR A 640 8.79 10.81 17.88
C THR A 640 7.76 11.36 18.86
N ILE A 641 8.17 12.32 19.71
CA ILE A 641 7.25 13.03 20.60
C ILE A 641 6.56 14.13 19.80
N VAL A 642 5.39 13.82 19.25
CA VAL A 642 4.69 14.67 18.27
C VAL A 642 3.88 15.80 18.91
N HIS A 643 3.39 15.60 20.15
CA HIS A 643 2.65 16.60 20.92
C HIS A 643 2.90 16.42 22.44
N LYS A 644 2.40 17.35 23.28
CA LYS A 644 2.48 17.19 24.74
C LYS A 644 1.75 15.92 25.15
N ASN A 645 2.45 15.10 25.90
CA ASN A 645 2.04 13.79 26.41
C ASN A 645 1.77 12.71 25.34
N LEU A 646 2.23 12.92 24.10
CA LEU A 646 1.90 12.09 22.95
C LEU A 646 3.15 11.68 22.16
N ALA A 647 3.30 10.39 21.91
CA ALA A 647 4.38 9.82 21.13
C ALA A 647 3.82 8.98 19.98
N ALA A 648 4.32 9.19 18.76
CA ALA A 648 3.97 8.38 17.60
C ALA A 648 5.12 7.38 17.36
N PRO A 649 4.92 6.06 17.53
CA PRO A 649 6.01 5.10 17.40
C PRO A 649 6.57 5.04 15.98
N LEU A 650 7.87 4.72 15.89
CA LEU A 650 8.51 4.35 14.64
C LEU A 650 7.86 3.07 14.11
N HIS A 651 7.55 3.03 12.82
CA HIS A 651 6.95 1.85 12.21
C HIS A 651 7.24 1.73 10.71
N THR A 652 7.31 0.51 10.19
CA THR A 652 7.50 0.22 8.76
C THR A 652 6.18 -0.19 8.11
N HIS A 653 5.80 0.46 7.02
CA HIS A 653 4.72 -0.01 6.14
C HIS A 653 5.30 -0.86 5.02
N LEU A 654 4.78 -2.07 4.82
CA LEU A 654 5.21 -3.05 3.82
C LEU A 654 4.00 -3.61 3.08
N THR A 655 3.90 -3.37 1.77
CA THR A 655 2.78 -3.83 0.95
C THR A 655 3.26 -4.69 -0.22
N ASN A 656 2.40 -5.60 -0.70
CA ASN A 656 2.74 -6.53 -1.76
C ASN A 656 1.73 -6.52 -2.91
N TRP A 657 2.23 -6.67 -4.13
CA TRP A 657 1.47 -6.77 -5.36
C TRP A 657 1.86 -8.02 -6.13
N LYS A 658 0.86 -8.74 -6.66
CA LYS A 658 1.05 -9.86 -7.58
C LYS A 658 0.95 -9.34 -9.01
N VAL A 659 1.93 -9.70 -9.85
CA VAL A 659 2.00 -9.36 -11.28
C VAL A 659 2.25 -10.65 -12.07
N ASP A 660 1.16 -11.24 -12.55
CA ASP A 660 1.13 -12.49 -13.32
C ASP A 660 1.30 -12.14 -14.81
N LEU A 661 2.53 -12.23 -15.34
CA LEU A 661 2.92 -11.72 -16.66
C LEU A 661 2.79 -12.79 -17.75
N ASP A 662 2.05 -12.47 -18.81
CA ASP A 662 1.78 -13.33 -19.97
C ASP A 662 2.39 -12.73 -21.24
N VAL A 663 3.69 -12.44 -21.23
CA VAL A 663 4.36 -11.74 -22.33
C VAL A 663 4.29 -12.59 -23.60
N HIS A 664 3.50 -12.18 -24.60
CA HIS A 664 3.22 -13.00 -25.80
C HIS A 664 2.71 -14.42 -25.49
N GLY A 665 2.00 -14.59 -24.37
CA GLY A 665 1.53 -15.88 -23.86
C GLY A 665 2.29 -16.37 -22.63
N THR A 666 1.88 -17.52 -22.10
CA THR A 666 2.29 -18.04 -20.77
C THR A 666 3.64 -18.77 -20.75
N GLN A 667 4.44 -18.74 -21.82
CA GLN A 667 5.75 -19.42 -21.85
C GLN A 667 6.85 -18.36 -21.82
N ASN A 668 7.31 -18.03 -20.64
CA ASN A 668 8.22 -16.93 -20.38
C ASN A 668 9.44 -17.38 -19.57
N ARG A 669 10.49 -16.56 -19.57
CA ARG A 669 11.70 -16.80 -18.78
C ARG A 669 12.20 -15.51 -18.13
N LEU A 670 12.90 -15.64 -17.02
CA LEU A 670 13.43 -14.50 -16.27
C LEU A 670 14.88 -14.19 -16.66
N GLU A 671 15.10 -13.03 -17.27
CA GLU A 671 16.44 -12.54 -17.62
C GLU A 671 16.82 -11.33 -16.76
N LYS A 672 18.07 -11.28 -16.29
CA LYS A 672 18.64 -10.14 -15.55
C LYS A 672 19.80 -9.52 -16.33
N THR A 673 19.71 -8.22 -16.62
CA THR A 673 20.79 -7.43 -17.23
C THR A 673 21.41 -6.55 -16.16
N MET A 674 22.69 -6.77 -15.85
CA MET A 674 23.45 -6.04 -14.83
C MET A 674 24.39 -5.03 -15.47
N SER A 675 24.51 -3.83 -14.89
CA SER A 675 25.64 -2.94 -15.18
C SER A 675 26.83 -3.34 -14.31
N LYS A 676 27.98 -3.60 -14.93
CA LYS A 676 29.24 -3.88 -14.25
C LYS A 676 30.28 -2.80 -14.58
N VAL A 677 31.22 -2.61 -13.67
CA VAL A 677 32.38 -1.72 -13.83
C VAL A 677 33.64 -2.56 -13.72
N GLY A 678 34.57 -2.40 -14.66
CA GLY A 678 35.83 -3.13 -14.60
C GLY A 678 36.84 -2.68 -15.63
N TYR A 679 38.07 -3.18 -15.48
CA TYR A 679 39.05 -3.18 -16.55
C TYR A 679 38.67 -4.30 -17.52
N LEU A 680 38.59 -3.93 -18.80
CA LEU A 680 38.69 -4.88 -19.90
C LEU A 680 40.16 -4.95 -20.31
N ASP A 681 40.65 -6.10 -20.74
CA ASP A 681 42.05 -6.30 -21.13
C ASP A 681 42.39 -5.71 -22.53
N ALA A 682 43.39 -6.24 -23.22
CA ALA A 682 43.75 -5.80 -24.57
C ALA A 682 42.82 -6.33 -25.69
N GLN A 683 42.04 -7.36 -25.39
CA GLN A 683 41.10 -8.07 -26.26
C GLN A 683 39.64 -7.67 -25.97
N GLY A 684 39.41 -6.95 -24.86
CA GLY A 684 38.08 -6.53 -24.43
C GLY A 684 37.44 -7.50 -23.43
N THR A 685 38.18 -8.51 -22.97
CA THR A 685 37.74 -9.48 -21.96
C THR A 685 37.79 -8.88 -20.56
N ASP A 686 36.75 -9.14 -19.76
CA ASP A 686 36.76 -8.80 -18.34
C ASP A 686 37.53 -9.85 -17.53
N GLN A 687 37.58 -9.67 -16.21
CA GLN A 687 38.32 -10.55 -15.28
C GLN A 687 37.77 -11.99 -15.25
N ASP A 688 36.53 -12.20 -15.73
CA ASP A 688 35.86 -13.50 -15.85
C ASP A 688 35.99 -14.10 -17.27
N GLY A 689 36.57 -13.36 -18.23
CA GLY A 689 36.75 -13.79 -19.62
C GLY A 689 35.50 -13.70 -20.51
N GLN A 690 34.52 -12.85 -20.18
CA GLN A 690 33.14 -12.94 -20.71
C GLN A 690 32.75 -11.92 -21.80
N LEU A 691 33.65 -11.05 -22.26
CA LEU A 691 33.36 -9.99 -23.25
C LEU A 691 34.44 -9.87 -24.33
N SER A 692 34.07 -9.43 -25.54
CA SER A 692 35.04 -9.08 -26.58
C SER A 692 34.53 -7.91 -27.40
N ALA A 693 34.90 -6.69 -26.99
CA ALA A 693 34.32 -5.45 -27.53
C ALA A 693 35.36 -4.40 -27.98
N TRP A 694 36.64 -4.78 -28.10
CA TRP A 694 37.64 -3.95 -28.77
C TRP A 694 38.20 -4.69 -29.99
N PRO A 695 38.02 -4.18 -31.22
CA PRO A 695 38.76 -4.71 -32.35
C PRO A 695 40.26 -4.46 -32.11
N ALA A 696 41.07 -5.48 -32.35
CA ALA A 696 42.50 -5.48 -32.01
C ALA A 696 43.34 -4.48 -32.86
N ASP A 697 42.74 -3.87 -33.88
CA ASP A 697 43.38 -2.99 -34.84
C ASP A 697 43.69 -1.58 -34.29
N VAL A 698 42.83 -1.01 -33.45
CA VAL A 698 42.97 0.39 -32.95
C VAL A 698 44.25 0.58 -32.12
N ARG A 699 44.67 -0.44 -31.34
CA ARG A 699 45.94 -0.36 -30.59
C ARG A 699 47.18 -0.60 -31.48
N SER A 700 47.04 -1.33 -32.58
CA SER A 700 48.16 -1.63 -33.48
C SER A 700 48.68 -0.40 -34.25
N THR A 701 47.85 0.62 -34.40
CA THR A 701 48.13 1.82 -35.23
C THR A 701 48.47 3.08 -34.44
N ASN A 702 48.26 3.12 -33.10
CA ASN A 702 48.53 4.30 -32.28
C ASN A 702 49.51 4.00 -31.12
N PRO A 703 50.80 4.42 -31.24
CA PRO A 703 51.83 4.18 -30.22
C PRO A 703 51.56 4.78 -28.84
N LEU A 704 50.67 5.77 -28.73
CA LEU A 704 50.27 6.37 -27.44
C LEU A 704 49.23 5.51 -26.72
N LEU A 705 48.31 4.88 -27.46
CA LEU A 705 47.31 3.96 -26.91
C LEU A 705 47.90 2.59 -26.59
N ALA A 706 48.93 2.15 -27.32
CA ALA A 706 49.62 0.88 -27.08
C ALA A 706 50.34 0.79 -25.71
N LYS A 707 50.59 1.92 -25.05
CA LYS A 707 51.24 1.98 -23.72
C LYS A 707 50.31 2.32 -22.56
N ALA A 708 49.03 2.61 -22.84
CA ALA A 708 48.05 2.91 -21.82
C ALA A 708 47.24 1.65 -21.51
N SER A 709 47.13 1.29 -20.22
CA SER A 709 46.03 0.43 -19.78
C SER A 709 44.71 1.14 -20.13
N PRO A 710 43.71 0.44 -20.70
CA PRO A 710 42.41 1.05 -20.94
C PRO A 710 41.83 1.54 -19.60
N PRO A 711 41.15 2.71 -19.58
CA PRO A 711 40.43 3.12 -18.39
C PRO A 711 39.34 2.10 -18.04
N PRO A 712 38.99 1.91 -16.76
CA PRO A 712 37.87 1.08 -16.39
C PRO A 712 36.59 1.65 -17.02
N SER A 713 35.76 0.77 -17.58
CA SER A 713 34.52 1.14 -18.27
C SER A 713 33.31 0.51 -17.60
N LYS A 714 32.12 0.95 -18.02
CA LYS A 714 30.87 0.24 -17.77
C LYS A 714 30.58 -0.73 -18.90
N TYR A 715 30.02 -1.89 -18.57
CA TYR A 715 29.55 -2.90 -19.52
C TYR A 715 28.28 -3.58 -19.00
N LEU A 716 27.56 -4.27 -19.88
CA LEU A 716 26.39 -5.08 -19.54
C LEU A 716 26.82 -6.54 -19.38
N LYS A 717 26.25 -7.22 -18.37
CA LYS A 717 26.33 -8.68 -18.21
C LYS A 717 24.91 -9.21 -18.10
N GLU A 718 24.52 -10.08 -19.01
CA GLU A 718 23.21 -10.74 -18.98
C GLU A 718 23.31 -12.11 -18.31
N ALA A 719 22.23 -12.54 -17.67
CA ALA A 719 22.10 -13.88 -17.11
C ALA A 719 20.64 -14.34 -17.16
N LEU A 720 20.44 -15.62 -17.45
CA LEU A 720 19.16 -16.30 -17.34
C LEU A 720 19.01 -16.84 -15.91
N VAL A 721 17.90 -16.55 -15.25
CA VAL A 721 17.52 -17.20 -14.00
C VAL A 721 16.71 -18.44 -14.36
N THR A 722 17.17 -19.62 -13.92
CA THR A 722 16.64 -20.90 -14.43
C THR A 722 15.68 -21.60 -13.46
N HIS A 723 15.78 -21.32 -12.16
CA HIS A 723 15.01 -21.98 -11.12
C HIS A 723 14.65 -20.98 -10.01
N GLU A 724 13.60 -21.30 -9.26
CA GLU A 724 13.26 -20.62 -8.01
C GLU A 724 14.37 -20.78 -6.97
N GLY A 725 14.57 -19.74 -6.17
CA GLY A 725 15.57 -19.73 -5.10
C GLY A 725 16.17 -18.34 -4.89
N ALA A 726 17.39 -18.27 -4.39
CA ALA A 726 18.09 -17.01 -4.16
C ALA A 726 18.36 -16.21 -5.44
N GLU A 727 18.37 -16.85 -6.62
CA GLU A 727 18.57 -16.15 -7.90
C GLU A 727 17.27 -15.60 -8.52
N SER A 728 16.09 -16.04 -8.09
CA SER A 728 14.79 -15.48 -8.47
C SER A 728 14.28 -14.40 -7.50
N GLN A 729 15.03 -14.17 -6.42
CA GLN A 729 14.79 -13.15 -5.39
C GLN A 729 15.69 -11.92 -5.64
N TRP A 730 15.07 -10.77 -5.89
CA TRP A 730 15.76 -9.51 -6.15
C TRP A 730 15.62 -8.55 -4.98
N THR A 731 16.75 -8.27 -4.34
CA THR A 731 16.94 -7.08 -3.50
C THR A 731 17.79 -6.05 -4.26
N MET A 732 17.31 -4.81 -4.33
CA MET A 732 17.97 -3.72 -5.07
C MET A 732 19.29 -3.32 -4.40
N ASP A 733 20.37 -3.31 -5.18
CA ASP A 733 21.66 -2.74 -4.79
C ASP A 733 22.00 -1.56 -5.72
N PHE A 734 22.06 -0.35 -5.17
CA PHE A 734 22.41 0.87 -5.90
C PHE A 734 23.88 0.91 -6.37
N HIS A 735 24.75 0.07 -5.82
CA HIS A 735 26.12 -0.14 -6.30
C HIS A 735 26.22 -1.18 -7.43
N SER A 736 25.22 -2.07 -7.56
CA SER A 736 25.13 -3.12 -8.59
C SER A 736 23.81 -3.03 -9.39
N PRO A 737 23.49 -1.90 -10.06
CA PRO A 737 22.21 -1.71 -10.71
C PRO A 737 21.96 -2.74 -11.80
N SER A 738 20.74 -3.29 -11.80
CA SER A 738 20.27 -4.30 -12.74
C SER A 738 18.81 -4.06 -13.14
N VAL A 739 18.42 -4.61 -14.28
CA VAL A 739 17.05 -4.65 -14.78
C VAL A 739 16.66 -6.12 -14.89
N TRP A 740 15.50 -6.47 -14.33
CA TRP A 740 14.95 -7.83 -14.33
C TRP A 740 13.72 -7.83 -15.24
N ARG A 741 13.72 -8.71 -16.24
CA ARG A 741 12.72 -8.76 -17.30
C ARG A 741 12.16 -10.16 -17.48
N VAL A 742 10.84 -10.27 -17.56
CA VAL A 742 10.14 -11.48 -18.03
C VAL A 742 10.09 -11.39 -19.55
N VAL A 743 10.64 -12.40 -20.23
CA VAL A 743 10.89 -12.39 -21.68
C VAL A 743 10.29 -13.64 -22.32
N ASN A 744 9.74 -13.49 -23.54
CA ASN A 744 9.28 -14.61 -24.33
C ASN A 744 10.28 -14.95 -25.45
N ALA A 745 11.01 -16.05 -25.27
CA ALA A 745 12.02 -16.56 -26.20
C ALA A 745 11.44 -17.07 -27.53
N HIS A 746 10.18 -17.49 -27.52
CA HIS A 746 9.48 -18.09 -28.66
C HIS A 746 8.81 -17.04 -29.54
N ALA A 747 8.57 -15.84 -28.99
CA ALA A 747 8.14 -14.67 -29.74
C ALA A 747 9.27 -14.17 -30.68
N THR A 748 8.88 -13.72 -31.87
CA THR A 748 9.82 -13.18 -32.87
C THR A 748 10.56 -11.96 -32.28
N PRO A 749 11.91 -11.92 -32.36
CA PRO A 749 12.67 -10.76 -31.89
C PRO A 749 12.41 -9.52 -32.74
N ILE A 750 12.74 -8.33 -32.22
CA ILE A 750 12.66 -7.08 -32.98
C ILE A 750 13.54 -7.20 -34.24
N GLU A 751 12.99 -6.83 -35.40
CA GLU A 751 13.67 -6.88 -36.69
C GLU A 751 15.05 -6.21 -36.65
N GLY A 752 16.08 -6.93 -37.12
CA GLY A 752 17.47 -6.46 -37.10
C GLY A 752 18.18 -6.59 -35.74
N THR A 753 17.59 -7.28 -34.76
CA THR A 753 18.17 -7.49 -33.42
C THR A 753 18.02 -8.93 -32.93
N GLU A 754 18.74 -9.28 -31.86
CA GLU A 754 18.54 -10.52 -31.09
C GLU A 754 17.58 -10.31 -29.89
N ASN A 755 16.93 -9.14 -29.82
CA ASN A 755 16.12 -8.75 -28.68
C ASN A 755 14.71 -9.36 -28.76
N HIS A 756 14.41 -10.28 -27.86
CA HIS A 756 13.07 -10.84 -27.69
C HIS A 756 12.14 -9.90 -26.88
N PRO A 757 10.82 -9.92 -27.15
CA PRO A 757 9.83 -9.18 -26.38
C PRO A 757 9.83 -9.53 -24.88
N GLY A 758 9.85 -8.49 -24.04
CA GLY A 758 9.82 -8.63 -22.60
C GLY A 758 9.10 -7.48 -21.89
N TYR A 759 8.87 -7.66 -20.59
CA TYR A 759 8.43 -6.61 -19.67
C TYR A 759 9.33 -6.62 -18.42
N ALA A 760 9.76 -5.43 -18.00
CA ALA A 760 10.63 -5.24 -16.84
C ALA A 760 9.83 -4.72 -15.63
N ILE A 761 10.15 -5.23 -14.44
CA ILE A 761 9.68 -4.69 -13.17
C ILE A 761 10.75 -3.74 -12.63
N VAL A 762 10.35 -2.54 -12.21
CA VAL A 762 11.27 -1.53 -11.66
C VAL A 762 10.70 -0.95 -10.37
N PRO A 763 11.10 -1.44 -9.19
CA PRO A 763 10.64 -0.90 -7.90
C PRO A 763 11.18 0.50 -7.64
N LEU A 764 10.34 1.34 -7.03
CA LEU A 764 10.63 2.69 -6.56
C LEU A 764 10.36 2.76 -5.04
N THR A 765 11.14 1.98 -4.30
CA THR A 765 11.06 1.84 -2.85
C THR A 765 12.48 1.60 -2.30
N THR A 766 12.64 1.75 -0.99
CA THR A 766 13.92 1.59 -0.28
C THR A 766 13.81 0.68 0.94
N ASN A 767 12.62 0.14 1.23
CA ASN A 767 12.30 -0.52 2.49
C ASN A 767 11.81 -1.94 2.26
N LEU A 768 12.28 -2.82 3.15
CA LEU A 768 11.96 -4.24 3.26
C LEU A 768 11.82 -4.59 4.75
N GLN A 769 11.43 -5.83 5.04
CA GLN A 769 11.53 -6.39 6.38
C GLN A 769 12.99 -6.33 6.89
N VAL A 770 13.21 -5.75 8.06
CA VAL A 770 14.55 -5.63 8.69
C VAL A 770 14.74 -6.48 9.95
N LEU A 771 13.66 -7.05 10.50
CA LEU A 771 13.74 -7.88 11.70
C LEU A 771 14.33 -9.27 11.40
N PRO A 772 14.99 -9.92 12.38
CA PRO A 772 15.58 -11.25 12.19
C PRO A 772 14.53 -12.28 11.76
N LYS A 773 14.86 -13.20 10.84
CA LYS A 773 13.91 -14.22 10.32
C LYS A 773 13.27 -15.14 11.38
N SER A 774 13.82 -15.19 12.60
CA SER A 774 13.22 -15.90 13.74
C SER A 774 12.09 -15.12 14.43
N HIS A 775 12.01 -13.81 14.20
CA HIS A 775 11.01 -12.91 14.78
C HIS A 775 9.61 -13.23 14.22
N PRO A 776 8.55 -13.30 15.04
CA PRO A 776 7.22 -13.68 14.56
C PRO A 776 6.70 -12.81 13.40
N PHE A 777 6.88 -11.48 13.46
CA PHE A 777 6.51 -10.61 12.35
C PHE A 777 7.29 -10.91 11.05
N ALA A 778 8.57 -11.29 11.13
CA ALA A 778 9.35 -11.66 9.95
C ALA A 778 8.93 -13.01 9.35
N LYS A 779 8.26 -13.88 10.12
CA LYS A 779 7.70 -15.13 9.60
C LYS A 779 6.44 -14.89 8.76
N VAL A 780 5.56 -14.00 9.19
CA VAL A 780 4.33 -13.66 8.45
C VAL A 780 4.64 -12.78 7.25
N ALA A 781 5.52 -11.79 7.41
CA ALA A 781 5.91 -10.85 6.36
C ALA A 781 7.02 -11.38 5.42
N ARG A 782 7.15 -12.71 5.20
CA ARG A 782 8.17 -13.29 4.28
C ARG A 782 8.06 -12.75 2.85
N PHE A 783 6.91 -12.19 2.44
CA PHE A 783 6.80 -11.50 1.16
C PHE A 783 7.73 -10.29 1.05
N ALA A 784 8.06 -9.66 2.18
CA ALA A 784 8.90 -8.48 2.27
C ALA A 784 10.38 -8.78 2.57
N ASP A 785 10.81 -10.04 2.45
CA ASP A 785 12.23 -10.42 2.47
C ASP A 785 13.01 -9.82 1.27
N ASN A 786 12.34 -9.48 0.17
CA ASN A 786 12.92 -8.97 -1.08
C ASN A 786 12.01 -7.92 -1.74
N HIS A 787 12.58 -7.11 -2.65
CA HIS A 787 11.83 -6.09 -3.40
C HIS A 787 10.99 -6.71 -4.52
N VAL A 788 11.53 -7.72 -5.20
CA VAL A 788 10.77 -8.55 -6.15
C VAL A 788 11.18 -10.00 -5.94
N THR A 789 10.21 -10.90 -5.96
CA THR A 789 10.42 -12.35 -6.00
C THR A 789 9.71 -12.89 -7.24
N PHE A 790 10.35 -13.77 -7.99
CA PHE A 790 9.74 -14.44 -9.14
C PHE A 790 9.53 -15.92 -8.84
N THR A 791 8.31 -16.41 -9.11
CA THR A 791 7.92 -17.83 -8.98
C THR A 791 7.26 -18.32 -10.26
N LYS A 792 7.22 -19.64 -10.42
CA LYS A 792 6.35 -20.31 -11.38
C LYS A 792 4.91 -20.19 -10.92
N ARG A 793 4.00 -19.94 -11.85
CA ARG A 793 2.59 -19.68 -11.60
C ARG A 793 1.84 -20.98 -11.28
N LYS A 794 1.19 -21.04 -10.11
CA LYS A 794 0.33 -22.17 -9.68
C LYS A 794 -1.03 -21.66 -9.21
N ASP A 795 -2.12 -22.38 -9.48
CA ASP A 795 -3.49 -21.95 -9.08
C ASP A 795 -3.70 -21.89 -7.56
N TRP A 796 -2.99 -22.73 -6.80
CA TRP A 796 -3.07 -22.78 -5.34
C TRP A 796 -2.19 -21.73 -4.64
N GLU A 797 -1.15 -21.22 -5.31
CA GLU A 797 -0.33 -20.08 -4.88
C GLU A 797 -1.06 -18.75 -5.13
N CYS A 798 -2.22 -18.62 -4.49
CA CYS A 798 -3.16 -17.55 -4.79
C CYS A 798 -2.83 -16.22 -4.10
N CYS A 799 -2.13 -16.24 -2.95
CA CYS A 799 -1.84 -15.08 -2.11
C CYS A 799 -0.39 -15.08 -1.61
N SER A 800 0.21 -13.92 -1.33
CA SER A 800 1.60 -13.83 -0.80
C SER A 800 1.73 -14.03 0.72
N THR A 801 0.60 -14.04 1.43
CA THR A 801 0.44 -14.16 2.89
C THR A 801 -0.95 -14.73 3.21
N SER A 802 -1.18 -15.15 4.45
CA SER A 802 -2.44 -15.70 4.93
C SER A 802 -3.27 -14.68 5.70
N LEU A 803 -4.59 -14.72 5.51
CA LEU A 803 -5.58 -13.97 6.30
C LEU A 803 -5.62 -14.38 7.78
N TYR A 804 -4.94 -15.47 8.15
CA TYR A 804 -5.04 -16.13 9.45
C TYR A 804 -3.74 -16.05 10.27
N ASP A 805 -2.78 -15.22 9.83
CA ASP A 805 -1.42 -15.18 10.40
C ASP A 805 -1.20 -14.07 11.43
N MET A 806 -2.03 -13.01 11.44
CA MET A 806 -1.90 -11.90 12.40
C MET A 806 -1.99 -12.38 13.85
N TRP A 807 -2.94 -13.26 14.16
CA TRP A 807 -3.20 -13.74 15.51
C TRP A 807 -2.29 -14.90 15.96
N VAL A 808 -1.55 -15.54 15.04
CA VAL A 808 -0.60 -16.62 15.36
C VAL A 808 0.69 -16.44 14.53
N PRO A 809 1.44 -15.32 14.72
CA PRO A 809 2.60 -14.99 13.89
C PRO A 809 3.81 -15.88 14.17
N SER A 810 3.79 -16.59 15.30
CA SER A 810 4.85 -17.53 15.69
C SER A 810 4.96 -18.72 14.73
N SER A 811 3.89 -19.01 13.98
CA SER A 811 3.70 -20.19 13.13
C SER A 811 2.77 -19.80 11.95
N PRO A 812 3.27 -19.25 10.83
CA PRO A 812 2.42 -18.93 9.68
C PRO A 812 1.72 -20.18 9.11
N VAL A 813 0.52 -20.01 8.54
CA VAL A 813 -0.19 -21.12 7.86
C VAL A 813 0.67 -21.61 6.69
N HIS A 814 1.11 -22.87 6.77
CA HIS A 814 1.92 -23.49 5.72
C HIS A 814 1.23 -23.41 4.35
N ASN A 815 2.03 -23.27 3.29
CA ASN A 815 1.59 -23.11 1.89
C ASN A 815 0.79 -21.82 1.58
N SER A 816 0.70 -20.87 2.52
CA SER A 816 -0.03 -19.59 2.36
C SER A 816 0.88 -18.36 2.37
N SER A 817 2.19 -18.53 2.22
CA SER A 817 3.17 -17.43 2.27
C SER A 817 4.19 -17.58 1.16
N LEU A 818 4.52 -16.46 0.50
CA LEU A 818 5.45 -16.39 -0.63
C LEU A 818 6.79 -17.10 -0.36
N GLY A 819 7.23 -17.07 0.90
CA GLY A 819 8.45 -17.75 1.30
C GLY A 819 8.45 -19.25 1.02
N PHE A 820 7.31 -19.94 1.10
CA PHE A 820 7.22 -21.38 0.84
C PHE A 820 7.24 -21.72 -0.65
N TYR A 821 6.78 -20.82 -1.52
CA TYR A 821 6.71 -21.05 -2.97
C TYR A 821 8.13 -21.18 -3.52
N VAL A 822 8.98 -20.20 -3.19
CA VAL A 822 10.39 -20.16 -3.63
C VAL A 822 11.26 -21.28 -3.03
N ASP A 823 10.82 -21.91 -1.93
CA ASP A 823 11.56 -22.98 -1.26
C ASP A 823 11.42 -24.34 -1.99
N ASP A 824 10.55 -24.48 -3.02
CA ASP A 824 10.38 -25.72 -3.79
C ASP A 824 11.34 -25.90 -4.98
N GLY A 825 11.92 -24.80 -5.49
CA GLY A 825 12.97 -24.81 -6.51
C GLY A 825 12.50 -25.10 -7.94
N ASP A 826 11.24 -24.83 -8.27
CA ASP A 826 10.66 -25.04 -9.61
C ASP A 826 11.44 -24.33 -10.74
N SER A 827 11.32 -24.85 -11.97
CA SER A 827 11.93 -24.25 -13.17
C SER A 827 11.25 -22.92 -13.55
N LEU A 828 12.04 -21.95 -13.97
CA LEU A 828 11.61 -20.63 -14.47
C LEU A 828 11.95 -20.40 -15.96
N VAL A 829 12.30 -21.47 -16.71
CA VAL A 829 12.64 -21.40 -18.14
C VAL A 829 11.45 -21.84 -18.99
N ASP A 830 10.90 -20.90 -19.76
CA ASP A 830 9.79 -21.08 -20.71
C ASP A 830 8.48 -21.57 -20.05
N GLU A 831 8.23 -21.06 -18.85
CA GLU A 831 7.15 -21.39 -17.93
C GLU A 831 6.24 -20.17 -17.69
N ASP A 832 5.10 -20.39 -17.03
CA ASP A 832 4.17 -19.32 -16.64
C ASP A 832 4.70 -18.65 -15.36
N LEU A 833 4.93 -17.33 -15.37
CA LEU A 833 5.72 -16.63 -14.33
C LEU A 833 4.94 -15.52 -13.61
N VAL A 834 5.06 -15.50 -12.29
CA VAL A 834 4.53 -14.44 -11.41
C VAL A 834 5.68 -13.65 -10.80
N ALA A 835 5.59 -12.32 -10.88
CA ALA A 835 6.40 -11.41 -10.07
C ALA A 835 5.60 -10.93 -8.86
N TRP A 836 6.16 -11.09 -7.67
CA TRP A 836 5.62 -10.64 -6.40
C TRP A 836 6.44 -9.44 -5.95
N VAL A 837 5.85 -8.25 -6.01
CA VAL A 837 6.54 -6.97 -5.85
C VAL A 837 6.20 -6.36 -4.50
N THR A 838 7.21 -6.18 -3.66
CA THR A 838 7.08 -5.51 -2.37
C THR A 838 7.49 -4.05 -2.49
N ILE A 839 6.63 -3.17 -2.01
CA ILE A 839 6.90 -1.74 -1.87
C ILE A 839 6.58 -1.31 -0.44
N GLY A 840 7.43 -0.49 0.15
CA GLY A 840 7.26 -0.10 1.55
C GLY A 840 7.97 1.21 1.89
N LYS A 841 7.76 1.67 3.12
CA LYS A 841 8.32 2.91 3.64
C LYS A 841 8.47 2.89 5.16
N GLU A 842 9.63 3.36 5.65
CA GLU A 842 9.81 3.72 7.05
C GLU A 842 8.99 4.98 7.39
N HIS A 843 8.12 4.92 8.39
CA HIS A 843 7.48 6.10 8.95
C HIS A 843 8.21 6.58 10.20
N ILE A 844 9.29 7.33 9.98
CA ILE A 844 9.85 8.22 11.01
C ILE A 844 8.89 9.40 11.15
N THR A 845 7.97 9.30 12.10
CA THR A 845 6.87 10.25 12.33
C THR A 845 7.36 11.63 12.74
N ARG A 846 6.56 12.67 12.47
CA ARG A 846 6.86 14.08 12.78
C ARG A 846 5.61 14.84 13.23
N SER A 847 5.78 16.03 13.81
CA SER A 847 4.65 16.84 14.30
C SER A 847 3.70 17.30 13.18
N GLU A 848 4.17 17.42 11.94
CA GLU A 848 3.34 17.73 10.77
C GLU A 848 2.42 16.58 10.35
N ASP A 849 2.56 15.38 10.93
CA ASP A 849 1.66 14.25 10.68
C ASP A 849 0.44 14.27 11.65
N LEU A 850 0.25 15.35 12.42
CA LEU A 850 -0.94 15.64 13.22
C LEU A 850 -1.82 16.73 12.57
N PRO A 851 -3.16 16.56 12.52
CA PRO A 851 -3.92 15.39 12.98
C PRO A 851 -3.80 14.18 12.03
N LEU A 852 -3.61 14.45 10.74
CA LEU A 852 -3.53 13.45 9.68
C LEU A 852 -2.14 13.40 9.08
N ILE A 853 -1.72 12.19 8.68
CA ILE A 853 -0.47 12.00 7.95
C ILE A 853 -0.58 12.65 6.58
N HIS A 854 0.51 13.26 6.12
CA HIS A 854 0.61 13.72 4.74
C HIS A 854 0.74 12.50 3.81
N ASN A 855 -0.07 12.44 2.75
CA ASN A 855 -0.07 11.35 1.77
C ASN A 855 1.35 10.90 1.42
N MET A 856 1.68 9.66 1.76
CA MET A 856 3.01 9.10 1.51
C MET A 856 2.91 7.68 0.98
N GLY A 857 3.57 7.42 -0.15
CA GLY A 857 3.52 6.14 -0.81
C GLY A 857 4.86 5.71 -1.39
N SER A 858 4.86 4.48 -1.89
CA SER A 858 5.91 3.92 -2.73
C SER A 858 5.28 3.35 -3.99
N ALA A 859 6.10 3.05 -5.00
CA ALA A 859 5.62 2.64 -6.31
C ALA A 859 6.52 1.60 -6.96
N PHE A 860 6.08 1.04 -8.08
CA PHE A 860 6.93 0.37 -9.06
C PHE A 860 6.39 0.60 -10.47
N TYR A 861 7.24 0.41 -11.48
CA TYR A 861 6.82 0.39 -12.88
C TYR A 861 6.81 -1.03 -13.45
N ILE A 862 5.87 -1.27 -14.35
CA ILE A 862 5.83 -2.35 -15.32
C ILE A 862 6.14 -1.71 -16.68
N LEU A 863 7.32 -2.00 -17.25
CA LEU A 863 7.84 -1.30 -18.44
C LEU A 863 7.98 -2.27 -19.63
N PRO A 864 7.54 -1.89 -20.85
CA PRO A 864 7.83 -2.68 -22.04
C PRO A 864 9.34 -2.67 -22.30
N TRP A 865 9.94 -3.84 -22.44
CA TRP A 865 11.37 -4.02 -22.64
C TRP A 865 11.62 -4.81 -23.92
N ASN A 866 12.03 -4.13 -24.99
CA ASN A 866 12.13 -4.71 -26.34
C ASN A 866 10.82 -5.37 -26.86
N TYR A 867 9.67 -5.04 -26.27
CA TYR A 867 8.36 -5.56 -26.71
C TYR A 867 7.89 -4.91 -28.02
N PHE A 868 8.27 -3.65 -28.25
CA PHE A 868 7.94 -2.89 -29.45
C PHE A 868 9.21 -2.46 -30.18
N PRO A 869 9.21 -2.37 -31.53
CA PRO A 869 10.38 -1.94 -32.31
C PRO A 869 10.77 -0.47 -32.07
N TYR A 870 9.85 0.34 -31.53
CA TYR A 870 10.03 1.74 -31.17
C TYR A 870 9.00 2.17 -30.12
N LEU A 871 9.15 3.39 -29.59
CA LEU A 871 8.26 3.97 -28.59
C LEU A 871 6.78 3.94 -29.06
N PRO A 872 5.84 3.29 -28.36
CA PRO A 872 4.50 3.00 -28.91
C PRO A 872 3.57 4.19 -29.13
N VAL A 873 3.91 5.38 -28.63
CA VAL A 873 3.20 6.64 -28.92
C VAL A 873 3.63 7.29 -30.24
N MET A 874 4.61 6.73 -30.94
CA MET A 874 4.97 7.15 -32.31
C MET A 874 3.94 6.59 -33.31
N PRO A 875 3.63 7.32 -34.41
CA PRO A 875 2.69 6.87 -35.44
C PRO A 875 3.11 5.59 -36.18
#